data_AF-A0A8X7TBV9-F1
#
_entry.id   AF-A0A8X7TBV9-F1
#
_cell.length_a   1.000
_cell.length_b   1.000
_cell.length_c   1.000
_cell.angle_alpha   90.00
_cell.angle_beta   90.00
_cell.angle_gamma   90.00
#
_symmetry.space_group_name_H-M   'P 1'
#
loop_
_entity.id
_entity.type
_entity.pdbx_description
1 polymer ?
#
loop_
_entity_poly.entity_id
_entity_poly.type
_entity_poly.pdbx_seq_one_letter_code
_entity_poly.pdbx_strand_id
1 'polypeptide(L)'
;MLRTSVVNTSRRRLFGKITERIRCGRFNLLLESLVTSRRSSSSLSYFNWIFHPVKSFLKHGQNDIKEPKTDTMSVIEKQKLDELIEQCDYTRIIQLRDTMSPQGLSYVIRRLTAPLPHDLTAAGSLPYDFYKDLEPKPPHWDSVTLIFPVLEQLVHNSTATSDELHIQKVYIYYHTNQLDKIIKAFTSIAHPDENTIAYFLHSFIVNYELEAFKVYFSKQVINSDTKLSPQLFEFLVDQLIPRYFLFENLFYCYQVWVNSPKCEDPTPKSVSLILGQFYKFGTAPEIKEFKRMINKKYGSHYLVQSVVLQNEIINREYLSFKKALSDGDFELIESLVPEKEVEEFCCSWLAFMIRYSNMEGANRIIKLYKDRTGQGIPPRFFVLLMEFYERHDQFDSLIKLIESGKLSIPYSDEYLPSITKTFIFSYSRFAPIFVDAVNHWLGKPHYFQLHKLASQFYPYHLVQPFNYRKYKGWSELKYKGNERQNKNQVRFRIEQGFPDLLGRGLAPDFKEVLNTFRMGDLNDRLYLKSVLSKTRQYNLKNQKTLELRSLKHFSLTREDLSRYFRSNKDCLNDSQKFYFVRMLLNFGLLKEADYMLFSIDSTNLNDKNRMLKLILEMRLCSKRKQFDEMMSLMGDFPLSKIYASPYLLMQCIYLENSLANSTTARSSLSKKQVESLGACLRKLRTFIGDIRMILKKDEKEVPVLIEKTIQILDEWKKSTENS
;
A
#
# COMPACT_ATOMS: atom_id res chain seq x y z
N MET A 1 52.46 17.38 21.52
CA MET A 1 52.85 18.10 22.75
C MET A 1 51.84 19.21 23.03
N LEU A 2 51.20 19.15 24.22
CA LEU A 2 50.55 20.18 25.09
C LEU A 2 50.08 21.53 24.47
N ARG A 3 48.77 21.89 24.52
CA ARG A 3 47.98 22.62 25.59
C ARG A 3 48.53 24.03 25.90
N THR A 4 47.77 25.14 25.87
CA THR A 4 46.59 25.56 26.67
C THR A 4 45.89 26.80 26.02
N SER A 5 44.57 26.82 25.81
CA SER A 5 43.46 27.42 26.61
C SER A 5 43.52 28.93 26.93
N VAL A 6 42.55 29.70 26.43
CA VAL A 6 41.85 30.77 27.21
C VAL A 6 40.37 30.80 26.84
N VAL A 7 39.57 30.72 27.90
CA VAL A 7 38.11 30.79 27.99
C VAL A 7 37.66 32.25 27.86
N ASN A 8 36.51 32.50 27.22
CA ASN A 8 35.69 33.61 27.67
C ASN A 8 34.20 33.27 27.61
N THR A 9 33.57 33.44 28.77
CA THR A 9 32.17 33.12 29.09
C THR A 9 31.50 34.35 29.68
N SER A 10 30.17 34.41 29.50
CA SER A 10 29.17 35.26 30.17
C SER A 10 28.85 36.60 29.48
N ARG A 11 27.59 37.05 29.32
CA ARG A 11 26.42 37.04 30.24
C ARG A 11 25.06 37.01 29.47
N ARG A 12 24.13 36.12 29.86
CA ARG A 12 22.82 36.32 30.58
C ARG A 12 21.67 36.93 29.73
N ARG A 13 20.61 36.17 29.39
CA ARG A 13 19.40 35.71 30.16
C ARG A 13 18.23 36.70 30.11
N LEU A 14 17.07 36.22 29.66
CA LEU A 14 15.79 36.46 30.34
C LEU A 14 14.89 35.22 30.18
N PHE A 15 14.56 34.63 31.33
CA PHE A 15 13.66 33.50 31.55
C PHE A 15 12.30 34.02 32.00
N GLY A 16 11.23 33.29 31.68
CA GLY A 16 9.99 33.26 32.45
C GLY A 16 9.61 31.82 32.75
N LYS A 17 9.82 31.38 34.00
CA LYS A 17 9.35 30.12 34.62
C LYS A 17 7.85 30.21 34.96
N ILE A 18 7.12 29.11 35.14
CA ILE A 18 6.69 28.51 36.44
C ILE A 18 5.55 27.52 36.05
N THR A 19 5.33 26.30 36.55
CA THR A 19 5.93 25.41 37.58
C THR A 19 5.37 23.99 37.40
N GLU A 20 6.20 22.98 37.62
CA GLU A 20 5.77 21.61 37.98
C GLU A 20 5.38 21.55 39.46
N ARG A 21 4.35 20.76 39.78
CA ARG A 21 4.15 20.16 41.11
C ARG A 21 4.01 18.65 40.95
N ILE A 22 4.99 17.93 41.45
CA ILE A 22 4.98 16.49 41.68
C ILE A 22 4.37 16.24 43.08
N ARG A 23 3.47 15.26 43.19
CA ARG A 23 3.26 14.47 44.41
C ARG A 23 3.21 12.99 44.04
N CYS A 24 4.22 12.26 44.50
CA CYS A 24 4.25 10.79 44.53
C CYS A 24 3.31 10.26 45.62
N GLY A 25 2.62 9.17 45.33
CA GLY A 25 2.01 8.24 46.29
C GLY A 25 2.27 6.82 45.81
N ARG A 26 3.00 6.04 46.62
CA ARG A 26 3.57 4.71 46.37
C ARG A 26 2.50 3.66 46.05
N PHE A 27 2.78 2.76 45.10
CA PHE A 27 2.82 1.31 45.33
C PHE A 27 3.68 0.65 44.25
N ASN A 28 4.61 -0.19 44.70
CA ASN A 28 5.53 -0.99 43.90
C ASN A 28 4.76 -2.03 43.08
N LEU A 29 5.10 -2.17 41.80
CA LEU A 29 4.95 -3.44 41.08
C LEU A 29 6.16 -3.63 40.17
N LEU A 30 6.78 -4.79 40.35
CA LEU A 30 8.01 -5.25 39.73
C LEU A 30 7.95 -5.12 38.20
N LEU A 31 8.95 -4.44 37.65
CA LEU A 31 9.27 -4.46 36.22
C LEU A 31 10.15 -5.68 35.97
N GLU A 32 9.53 -6.83 35.72
CA GLU A 32 10.21 -7.92 35.02
C GLU A 32 10.25 -7.62 33.53
N SER A 33 11.46 -7.49 33.03
CA SER A 33 11.79 -7.41 31.62
C SER A 33 11.41 -8.71 30.92
N LEU A 34 10.25 -8.74 30.27
CA LEU A 34 9.95 -9.77 29.28
C LEU A 34 10.05 -9.17 27.88
N VAL A 35 11.25 -9.35 27.31
CA VAL A 35 11.50 -9.31 25.87
C VAL A 35 10.54 -10.32 25.22
N THR A 36 9.42 -9.82 24.70
CA THR A 36 8.44 -10.63 23.98
C THR A 36 8.47 -10.26 22.51
N SER A 37 8.89 -11.24 21.71
CA SER A 37 8.96 -11.20 20.25
C SER A 37 7.62 -10.77 19.66
N ARG A 38 7.61 -9.61 19.00
CA ARG A 38 6.42 -9.04 18.35
C ARG A 38 6.27 -9.67 16.97
N ARG A 39 5.29 -10.56 16.87
CA ARG A 39 4.84 -11.19 15.64
C ARG A 39 3.93 -10.21 14.89
N SER A 40 4.12 -10.17 13.58
CA SER A 40 3.56 -9.19 12.64
C SER A 40 2.59 -9.86 11.69
N SER A 41 1.60 -9.12 11.17
CA SER A 41 0.99 -9.40 9.87
C SER A 41 0.64 -8.09 9.14
N SER A 42 0.75 -8.13 7.81
CA SER A 42 0.35 -7.14 6.78
C SER A 42 1.29 -5.98 6.39
N SER A 43 2.37 -6.29 5.68
CA SER A 43 3.02 -5.36 4.74
C SER A 43 3.07 -5.94 3.32
N LEU A 44 1.97 -6.01 2.58
CA LEU A 44 1.95 -6.35 1.15
C LEU A 44 0.49 -6.34 0.63
N SER A 45 -0.01 -5.22 0.08
CA SER A 45 -1.18 -5.21 -0.86
C SER A 45 -1.71 -3.80 -1.13
N TYR A 46 -1.04 -2.95 -1.92
CA TYR A 46 -1.77 -1.73 -2.38
C TYR A 46 -1.50 -1.28 -3.82
N PHE A 47 -0.59 -1.93 -4.57
CA PHE A 47 -0.39 -1.63 -5.99
C PHE A 47 -0.45 -2.84 -6.93
N ASN A 48 -0.64 -4.05 -6.39
CA ASN A 48 -0.43 -5.31 -7.14
C ASN A 48 -1.71 -5.91 -7.68
N TRP A 49 -2.87 -5.42 -7.25
CA TRP A 49 -4.15 -6.11 -7.46
C TRP A 49 -4.81 -5.77 -8.81
N ILE A 50 -4.25 -4.82 -9.58
CA ILE A 50 -4.82 -4.43 -10.89
C ILE A 50 -4.52 -5.49 -11.97
N PHE A 51 -3.56 -6.38 -11.78
CA PHE A 51 -3.16 -7.37 -12.78
C PHE A 51 -2.98 -8.81 -12.27
N HIS A 52 -3.25 -9.07 -10.98
CA HIS A 52 -3.21 -10.41 -10.42
C HIS A 52 -4.55 -11.13 -10.65
N PRO A 53 -4.59 -12.28 -11.34
CA PRO A 53 -5.69 -13.22 -11.21
C PRO A 53 -5.47 -14.04 -9.93
N VAL A 54 -6.41 -13.95 -8.99
CA VAL A 54 -6.61 -15.05 -8.05
C VAL A 54 -7.11 -16.22 -8.91
N LYS A 55 -6.22 -17.12 -9.30
CA LYS A 55 -6.61 -18.43 -9.82
C LYS A 55 -7.24 -19.20 -8.67
N SER A 56 -8.57 -19.20 -8.60
CA SER A 56 -9.29 -20.27 -7.91
C SER A 56 -10.46 -20.76 -8.76
N PHE A 57 -10.60 -22.09 -8.76
CA PHE A 57 -11.64 -22.91 -9.39
C PHE A 57 -11.57 -23.13 -10.90
N LEU A 58 -10.63 -23.99 -11.30
CA LEU A 58 -10.91 -25.01 -12.31
C LEU A 58 -10.64 -26.39 -11.72
N LYS A 59 -11.71 -27.14 -11.45
CA LYS A 59 -11.65 -28.61 -11.44
C LYS A 59 -11.31 -29.03 -12.87
N HIS A 60 -10.04 -29.20 -13.23
CA HIS A 60 -9.68 -29.95 -14.44
C HIS A 60 -8.33 -30.62 -14.29
N GLY A 61 -8.34 -31.93 -14.58
CA GLY A 61 -7.17 -32.72 -14.91
C GLY A 61 -6.38 -33.21 -13.71
N GLN A 62 -6.71 -34.41 -13.22
CA GLN A 62 -5.65 -35.35 -12.88
C GLN A 62 -4.77 -35.49 -14.14
N ASN A 63 -3.73 -34.65 -14.25
CA ASN A 63 -2.64 -34.97 -15.13
C ASN A 63 -1.87 -36.06 -14.41
N ASP A 64 -2.14 -37.30 -14.81
CA ASP A 64 -1.28 -38.43 -14.53
C ASP A 64 0.15 -37.99 -14.82
N ILE A 65 0.92 -37.81 -13.74
CA ILE A 65 2.37 -37.78 -13.83
C ILE A 65 2.71 -39.15 -14.42
N LYS A 66 2.96 -39.20 -15.73
CA LYS A 66 3.60 -40.37 -16.34
C LYS A 66 4.94 -40.50 -15.63
N GLU A 67 5.00 -41.48 -14.72
CA GLU A 67 6.24 -41.86 -14.05
C GLU A 67 7.32 -42.05 -15.12
N PRO A 68 8.43 -41.29 -15.06
CA PRO A 68 9.58 -41.63 -15.88
C PRO A 68 10.03 -43.02 -15.43
N LYS A 69 9.97 -43.98 -16.37
CA LYS A 69 10.41 -45.36 -16.19
C LYS A 69 11.91 -45.40 -15.89
N THR A 70 12.27 -45.33 -14.61
CA THR A 70 13.55 -45.79 -14.05
C THR A 70 13.35 -46.14 -12.59
N ASP A 71 12.56 -47.18 -12.31
CA ASP A 71 12.40 -47.71 -10.95
C ASP A 71 13.44 -48.80 -10.70
N THR A 72 14.56 -48.43 -10.06
CA THR A 72 15.58 -49.35 -9.53
C THR A 72 15.46 -49.55 -8.01
N MET A 73 14.40 -49.04 -7.37
CA MET A 73 14.12 -49.27 -5.95
C MET A 73 13.43 -50.63 -5.74
N SER A 74 13.82 -51.35 -4.70
CA SER A 74 13.16 -52.61 -4.35
C SER A 74 11.71 -52.38 -3.90
N VAL A 75 10.79 -53.26 -4.31
CA VAL A 75 9.37 -53.19 -3.94
C VAL A 75 9.17 -53.19 -2.42
N ILE A 76 10.03 -53.91 -1.69
CA ILE A 76 10.01 -54.01 -0.23
C ILE A 76 10.39 -52.69 0.44
N GLU A 77 11.39 -51.99 -0.10
CA GLU A 77 11.81 -50.68 0.40
C GLU A 77 10.73 -49.61 0.16
N LYS A 78 10.04 -49.64 -0.99
CA LYS A 78 8.90 -48.76 -1.26
C LYS A 78 7.76 -48.99 -0.26
N GLN A 79 7.32 -50.24 -0.09
CA GLN A 79 6.23 -50.58 0.83
C GLN A 79 6.51 -50.13 2.26
N LYS A 80 7.74 -50.34 2.76
CA LYS A 80 8.14 -49.93 4.11
C LYS A 80 8.16 -48.41 4.28
N LEU A 81 8.52 -47.66 3.25
CA LEU A 81 8.52 -46.20 3.27
C LEU A 81 7.09 -45.63 3.17
N ASP A 82 6.22 -46.23 2.35
CA ASP A 82 4.82 -45.84 2.26
C ASP A 82 4.07 -46.07 3.58
N GLU A 83 4.31 -47.19 4.27
CA GLU A 83 3.75 -47.46 5.60
C GLU A 83 4.12 -46.37 6.62
N LEU A 84 5.40 -45.93 6.63
CA LEU A 84 5.86 -44.88 7.54
C LEU A 84 5.26 -43.50 7.22
N ILE A 85 5.05 -43.21 5.94
CA ILE A 85 4.43 -41.96 5.48
C ILE A 85 2.94 -41.94 5.85
N GLU A 86 2.22 -43.04 5.61
CA GLU A 86 0.80 -43.18 5.97
C GLU A 86 0.57 -43.10 7.48
N GLN A 87 1.51 -43.65 8.27
CA GLN A 87 1.49 -43.56 9.74
C GLN A 87 1.95 -42.20 10.29
N CYS A 88 2.38 -41.27 9.43
CA CYS A 88 2.95 -39.98 9.82
C CYS A 88 4.13 -40.08 10.80
N ASP A 89 4.91 -41.17 10.78
CA ASP A 89 6.09 -41.36 11.65
C ASP A 89 7.32 -40.68 11.07
N TYR A 90 7.28 -39.35 11.03
CA TYR A 90 8.37 -38.53 10.49
C TYR A 90 9.69 -38.70 11.24
N THR A 91 9.63 -39.03 12.54
CA THR A 91 10.82 -39.26 13.36
C THR A 91 11.60 -40.47 12.85
N ARG A 92 10.90 -41.56 12.53
CA ARG A 92 11.53 -42.76 12.00
C ARG A 92 12.05 -42.58 10.57
N ILE A 93 11.32 -41.84 9.74
CA ILE A 93 11.78 -41.46 8.39
C ILE A 93 13.09 -40.67 8.47
N ILE A 94 13.19 -39.69 9.38
CA ILE A 94 14.43 -38.90 9.58
C ILE A 94 15.58 -39.79 10.06
N GLN A 95 15.34 -40.73 10.97
CA GLN A 95 16.38 -41.67 11.44
C GLN A 95 16.93 -42.56 10.32
N LEU A 96 16.10 -42.91 9.34
CA LEU A 96 16.50 -43.74 8.20
C LEU A 96 17.25 -42.95 7.12
N ARG A 97 17.25 -41.61 7.17
CA ARG A 97 17.87 -40.72 6.16
C ARG A 97 19.28 -41.14 5.76
N ASP A 98 20.17 -41.37 6.73
CA ASP A 98 21.59 -41.65 6.48
C ASP A 98 21.83 -43.05 5.90
N THR A 99 20.81 -43.90 5.94
CA THR A 99 20.82 -45.25 5.38
C THR A 99 20.05 -45.36 4.06
N MET A 100 19.32 -44.32 3.65
CA MET A 100 18.55 -44.30 2.40
C MET A 100 19.46 -44.03 1.19
N SER A 101 19.15 -44.70 0.08
CA SER A 101 19.73 -44.34 -1.23
C SER A 101 19.25 -42.93 -1.65
N PRO A 102 20.00 -42.23 -2.52
CA PRO A 102 19.54 -40.95 -3.10
C PRO A 102 18.16 -41.03 -3.77
N GLN A 103 17.84 -42.18 -4.33
CA GLN A 103 16.56 -42.49 -4.98
C GLN A 103 15.46 -42.68 -3.93
N GLY A 104 15.72 -43.43 -2.86
CA GLY A 104 14.81 -43.59 -1.72
C GLY A 104 14.49 -42.26 -1.03
N LEU A 105 15.51 -41.41 -0.85
CA LEU A 105 15.32 -40.06 -0.32
C LEU A 105 14.45 -39.19 -1.25
N SER A 106 14.71 -39.25 -2.56
CA SER A 106 13.94 -38.52 -3.57
C SER A 106 12.49 -38.99 -3.64
N TYR A 107 12.24 -40.29 -3.44
CA TYR A 107 10.91 -40.91 -3.36
C TYR A 107 10.12 -40.37 -2.15
N VAL A 108 10.72 -40.43 -0.96
CA VAL A 108 10.10 -39.91 0.28
C VAL A 108 9.75 -38.43 0.13
N ILE A 109 10.68 -37.62 -0.37
CA ILE A 109 10.43 -36.18 -0.59
C ILE A 109 9.28 -35.96 -1.57
N ARG A 110 9.23 -36.70 -2.69
CA ARG A 110 8.11 -36.60 -3.65
C ARG A 110 6.78 -36.95 -3.02
N ARG A 111 6.70 -38.03 -2.25
CA ARG A 111 5.46 -38.45 -1.60
C ARG A 111 4.97 -37.43 -0.57
N LEU A 112 5.89 -36.86 0.22
CA LEU A 112 5.57 -35.81 1.19
C LEU A 112 5.20 -34.48 0.54
N THR A 113 5.72 -34.18 -0.66
CA THR A 113 5.43 -32.93 -1.37
C THR A 113 4.27 -33.03 -2.36
N ALA A 114 3.84 -34.23 -2.77
CA ALA A 114 2.72 -34.47 -3.67
C ALA A 114 1.41 -33.71 -3.35
N PRO A 115 0.98 -33.52 -2.08
CA PRO A 115 -0.23 -32.75 -1.79
C PRO A 115 -0.04 -31.23 -1.91
N LEU A 116 1.18 -30.74 -2.20
CA LEU A 116 1.52 -29.32 -2.26
C LEU A 116 1.56 -28.82 -3.71
N PRO A 117 1.26 -27.53 -3.95
CA PRO A 117 1.35 -26.94 -5.28
C PRO A 117 2.79 -26.89 -5.76
N HIS A 118 3.10 -27.61 -6.85
CA HIS A 118 4.43 -27.62 -7.45
C HIS A 118 4.63 -26.56 -8.53
N ASP A 119 3.59 -26.18 -9.27
CA ASP A 119 3.71 -25.18 -10.34
C ASP A 119 3.62 -23.76 -9.78
N LEU A 120 4.77 -23.09 -9.67
CA LEU A 120 4.84 -21.72 -9.15
C LEU A 120 4.19 -20.71 -10.10
N THR A 121 4.28 -20.94 -11.41
CA THR A 121 3.72 -20.02 -12.42
C THR A 121 2.20 -20.04 -12.42
N ALA A 122 1.60 -21.17 -12.05
CA ALA A 122 0.17 -21.29 -11.86
C ALA A 122 -0.31 -20.91 -10.45
N ALA A 123 0.42 -21.31 -9.41
CA ALA A 123 -0.03 -21.17 -8.02
C ALA A 123 0.40 -19.86 -7.35
N GLY A 124 1.47 -19.20 -7.82
CA GLY A 124 1.99 -17.96 -7.25
C GLY A 124 2.31 -18.03 -5.75
N SER A 125 2.61 -19.23 -5.24
CA SER A 125 2.74 -19.50 -3.82
C SER A 125 3.91 -18.71 -3.19
N LEU A 126 3.71 -18.25 -1.95
CA LEU A 126 4.78 -17.66 -1.15
C LEU A 126 5.52 -18.74 -0.36
N PRO A 127 6.72 -18.47 0.15
CA PRO A 127 7.44 -19.47 0.94
C PRO A 127 6.81 -19.69 2.32
N TYR A 128 6.95 -20.92 2.88
CA TYR A 128 6.42 -21.32 4.19
C TYR A 128 6.78 -20.32 5.30
N ASP A 129 8.05 -19.91 5.35
CA ASP A 129 8.52 -18.95 6.36
C ASP A 129 7.84 -17.59 6.30
N PHE A 130 7.21 -17.23 5.18
CA PHE A 130 6.50 -15.97 5.01
C PHE A 130 5.09 -16.04 5.57
N TYR A 131 4.46 -17.20 5.46
CA TYR A 131 3.13 -17.46 5.99
C TYR A 131 3.09 -17.68 7.50
N LYS A 132 4.24 -17.95 8.17
CA LYS A 132 4.32 -18.00 9.64
C LYS A 132 3.78 -16.72 10.29
N ASP A 133 3.98 -15.61 9.60
CA ASP A 133 3.64 -14.25 10.01
C ASP A 133 2.43 -13.68 9.22
N LEU A 134 1.74 -14.47 8.40
CA LEU A 134 0.55 -13.99 7.69
C LEU A 134 -0.72 -14.44 8.44
N GLU A 135 -1.66 -13.51 8.62
CA GLU A 135 -3.05 -13.83 8.95
C GLU A 135 -3.98 -13.04 7.99
N PRO A 136 -4.98 -13.69 7.38
CA PRO A 136 -5.28 -15.12 7.45
C PRO A 136 -4.21 -15.99 6.76
N LYS A 137 -4.11 -17.24 7.21
CA LYS A 137 -3.21 -18.25 6.63
C LYS A 137 -3.92 -18.91 5.45
N PRO A 138 -3.21 -19.29 4.37
CA PRO A 138 -3.85 -19.97 3.25
C PRO A 138 -4.40 -21.34 3.68
N PRO A 139 -5.41 -21.89 2.99
CA PRO A 139 -6.06 -23.15 3.38
C PRO A 139 -5.11 -24.37 3.50
N HIS A 140 -3.99 -24.35 2.77
CA HIS A 140 -2.99 -25.42 2.80
C HIS A 140 -1.91 -25.20 3.87
N TRP A 141 -2.02 -24.16 4.70
CA TRP A 141 -1.01 -23.78 5.68
C TRP A 141 -0.68 -24.89 6.67
N ASP A 142 -1.69 -25.59 7.17
CA ASP A 142 -1.52 -26.63 8.20
C ASP A 142 -0.75 -27.85 7.67
N SER A 143 -0.89 -28.17 6.37
CA SER A 143 -0.07 -29.19 5.72
C SER A 143 1.39 -28.72 5.57
N VAL A 144 1.60 -27.45 5.25
CA VAL A 144 2.92 -26.85 5.05
C VAL A 144 3.70 -26.73 6.37
N THR A 145 3.05 -26.40 7.49
CA THR A 145 3.69 -26.31 8.82
C THR A 145 4.24 -27.63 9.34
N LEU A 146 3.57 -28.74 9.03
CA LEU A 146 3.99 -30.08 9.44
C LEU A 146 5.13 -30.61 8.56
N ILE A 147 5.02 -30.41 7.25
CA ILE A 147 5.85 -31.13 6.27
C ILE A 147 7.20 -30.44 6.03
N PHE A 148 7.25 -29.11 5.86
CA PHE A 148 8.51 -28.44 5.49
C PHE A 148 9.65 -28.55 6.50
N PRO A 149 9.41 -28.50 7.83
CA PRO A 149 10.46 -28.76 8.81
C PRO A 149 11.07 -30.17 8.68
N VAL A 150 10.25 -31.18 8.38
CA VAL A 150 10.68 -32.56 8.16
C VAL A 150 11.51 -32.65 6.88
N LEU A 151 11.02 -32.07 5.78
CA LEU A 151 11.73 -32.01 4.50
C LEU A 151 13.08 -31.31 4.61
N GLU A 152 13.17 -30.23 5.40
CA GLU A 152 14.43 -29.54 5.63
C GLU A 152 15.46 -30.45 6.30
N GLN A 153 15.05 -31.22 7.32
CA GLN A 153 15.93 -32.15 8.04
C GLN A 153 16.37 -33.34 7.18
N LEU A 154 15.49 -33.83 6.31
CA LEU A 154 15.78 -34.89 5.35
C LEU A 154 16.83 -34.45 4.32
N VAL A 155 16.78 -33.18 3.92
CA VAL A 155 17.70 -32.62 2.93
C VAL A 155 19.02 -32.14 3.55
N HIS A 156 19.01 -31.76 4.82
CA HIS A 156 20.17 -31.24 5.54
C HIS A 156 21.33 -32.25 5.55
N ASN A 157 22.52 -31.83 5.10
CA ASN A 157 23.76 -32.63 5.03
C ASN A 157 23.74 -33.85 4.08
N SER A 158 22.73 -34.01 3.22
CA SER A 158 22.76 -35.05 2.19
C SER A 158 23.89 -34.79 1.17
N THR A 159 24.87 -35.70 1.13
CA THR A 159 26.04 -35.68 0.21
C THR A 159 25.71 -36.17 -1.21
N ALA A 160 24.49 -36.67 -1.42
CA ALA A 160 24.04 -37.17 -2.72
C ALA A 160 23.97 -36.06 -3.78
N THR A 161 24.51 -36.37 -4.96
CA THR A 161 24.77 -35.46 -6.10
C THR A 161 23.92 -35.81 -7.33
N SER A 162 22.61 -36.01 -7.18
CA SER A 162 21.71 -36.16 -8.34
C SER A 162 21.00 -34.84 -8.64
N ASP A 163 20.84 -34.53 -9.93
CA ASP A 163 20.07 -33.36 -10.40
C ASP A 163 18.64 -33.37 -9.85
N GLU A 164 18.02 -34.55 -9.80
CA GLU A 164 16.68 -34.77 -9.25
C GLU A 164 16.59 -34.35 -7.78
N LEU A 165 17.58 -34.71 -6.97
CA LEU A 165 17.63 -34.29 -5.57
C LEU A 165 17.88 -32.78 -5.49
N HIS A 166 18.79 -32.22 -6.30
CA HIS A 166 19.06 -30.78 -6.32
C HIS A 166 17.84 -29.93 -6.69
N ILE A 167 17.00 -30.39 -7.62
CA ILE A 167 15.70 -29.77 -7.95
C ILE A 167 14.79 -29.73 -6.72
N GLN A 168 14.68 -30.84 -6.00
CA GLN A 168 13.90 -30.90 -4.76
C GLN A 168 14.49 -30.00 -3.67
N LYS A 169 15.82 -29.91 -3.56
CA LYS A 169 16.52 -29.00 -2.64
C LYS A 169 16.14 -27.55 -2.94
N VAL A 170 16.08 -27.13 -4.21
CA VAL A 170 15.65 -25.78 -4.60
C VAL A 170 14.24 -25.48 -4.13
N TYR A 171 13.28 -26.40 -4.35
CA TYR A 171 11.90 -26.25 -3.89
C TYR A 171 11.82 -26.12 -2.35
N ILE A 172 12.47 -27.03 -1.62
CA ILE A 172 12.44 -27.05 -0.15
C ILE A 172 13.08 -25.79 0.42
N TYR A 173 14.27 -25.42 -0.06
CA TYR A 173 14.99 -24.22 0.40
C TYR A 173 14.30 -22.93 0.00
N TYR A 174 13.55 -22.90 -1.10
CA TYR A 174 12.67 -21.80 -1.41
C TYR A 174 11.66 -21.60 -0.29
N HIS A 175 10.88 -22.65 0.05
CA HIS A 175 9.84 -22.58 1.08
C HIS A 175 10.39 -22.29 2.48
N THR A 176 11.58 -22.79 2.84
CA THR A 176 12.27 -22.48 4.11
C THR A 176 13.14 -21.22 4.06
N ASN A 177 13.02 -20.42 2.99
CA ASN A 177 13.68 -19.13 2.82
C ASN A 177 15.21 -19.12 2.98
N GLN A 178 15.91 -20.11 2.40
CA GLN A 178 17.35 -20.28 2.54
C GLN A 178 18.11 -19.92 1.26
N LEU A 179 18.15 -18.62 0.93
CA LEU A 179 18.68 -18.11 -0.35
C LEU A 179 20.09 -18.65 -0.70
N ASP A 180 21.03 -18.64 0.26
CA ASP A 180 22.40 -19.12 0.02
C ASP A 180 22.46 -20.60 -0.34
N LYS A 181 21.56 -21.42 0.21
CA LYS A 181 21.49 -22.85 -0.09
C LYS A 181 20.79 -23.11 -1.42
N ILE A 182 19.79 -22.29 -1.78
CA ILE A 182 19.15 -22.34 -3.11
C ILE A 182 20.21 -22.10 -4.19
N ILE A 183 21.06 -21.06 -4.04
CA ILE A 183 22.11 -20.75 -5.02
C ILE A 183 23.02 -21.95 -5.22
N LYS A 184 23.52 -22.56 -4.13
CA LYS A 184 24.39 -23.74 -4.19
C LYS A 184 23.71 -24.93 -4.85
N ALA A 185 22.45 -25.22 -4.49
CA ALA A 185 21.70 -26.34 -5.07
C ALA A 185 21.44 -26.13 -6.56
N PHE A 186 21.04 -24.92 -6.96
CA PHE A 186 20.73 -24.59 -8.34
C PHE A 186 21.96 -24.65 -9.26
N THR A 187 23.13 -24.20 -8.78
CA THR A 187 24.38 -24.26 -9.58
C THR A 187 24.88 -25.67 -9.85
N SER A 188 24.41 -26.66 -9.09
CA SER A 188 24.77 -28.07 -9.27
C SER A 188 23.89 -28.79 -10.30
N ILE A 189 22.84 -28.14 -10.83
CA ILE A 189 21.91 -28.74 -11.79
C ILE A 189 22.42 -28.46 -13.20
N ALA A 190 22.61 -29.50 -14.01
CA ALA A 190 23.10 -29.33 -15.38
C ALA A 190 22.04 -28.72 -16.31
N HIS A 191 20.81 -29.22 -16.23
CA HIS A 191 19.70 -28.79 -17.10
C HIS A 191 18.44 -28.49 -16.26
N PRO A 192 18.33 -27.29 -15.67
CA PRO A 192 17.17 -26.94 -14.86
C PRO A 192 15.92 -26.76 -15.73
N ASP A 193 14.81 -27.35 -15.29
CA ASP A 193 13.49 -27.14 -15.89
C ASP A 193 12.94 -25.75 -15.53
N GLU A 194 11.92 -25.32 -16.28
CA GLU A 194 11.37 -23.98 -16.17
C GLU A 194 10.82 -23.66 -14.77
N ASN A 195 10.21 -24.64 -14.10
CA ASN A 195 9.67 -24.46 -12.77
C ASN A 195 10.78 -24.30 -11.72
N THR A 196 11.87 -25.07 -11.83
CA THR A 196 13.05 -24.88 -10.96
C THR A 196 13.68 -23.50 -11.17
N ILE A 197 13.75 -23.03 -12.42
CA ILE A 197 14.19 -21.65 -12.74
C ILE A 197 13.25 -20.62 -12.09
N ALA A 198 11.93 -20.85 -12.14
CA ALA A 198 10.95 -19.96 -11.53
C ALA A 198 11.15 -19.85 -10.01
N TYR A 199 11.29 -20.97 -9.29
CA TYR A 199 11.58 -20.97 -7.85
C TYR A 199 12.89 -20.27 -7.52
N PHE A 200 13.95 -20.56 -8.29
CA PHE A 200 15.25 -19.94 -8.10
C PHE A 200 15.18 -18.42 -8.25
N LEU A 201 14.60 -17.93 -9.35
CA LEU A 201 14.47 -16.50 -9.62
C LEU A 201 13.53 -15.79 -8.64
N HIS A 202 12.39 -16.42 -8.31
CA HIS A 202 11.42 -15.86 -7.38
C HIS A 202 11.98 -15.74 -5.95
N SER A 203 12.92 -16.59 -5.55
CA SER A 203 13.56 -16.52 -4.22
C SER A 203 14.23 -15.16 -3.96
N PHE A 204 14.88 -14.57 -4.97
CA PHE A 204 15.50 -13.24 -4.89
C PHE A 204 14.45 -12.13 -4.81
N ILE A 205 13.36 -12.28 -5.57
CA ILE A 205 12.25 -11.33 -5.62
C ILE A 205 11.61 -11.21 -4.23
N VAL A 206 11.29 -12.35 -3.61
CA VAL A 206 10.64 -12.40 -2.30
C VAL A 206 11.56 -11.88 -1.17
N ASN A 207 12.88 -12.04 -1.32
CA ASN A 207 13.89 -11.54 -0.37
C ASN A 207 14.36 -10.09 -0.61
N TYR A 208 13.81 -9.38 -1.61
CA TYR A 208 14.23 -8.02 -1.96
C TYR A 208 15.71 -7.90 -2.35
N GLU A 209 16.23 -8.89 -3.08
CA GLU A 209 17.60 -8.94 -3.62
C GLU A 209 17.56 -8.84 -5.17
N LEU A 210 17.08 -7.71 -5.69
CA LEU A 210 16.67 -7.60 -7.09
C LEU A 210 17.83 -7.36 -8.08
N GLU A 211 18.95 -6.81 -7.63
CA GLU A 211 20.15 -6.72 -8.47
C GLU A 211 20.75 -8.12 -8.70
N ALA A 212 20.75 -8.98 -7.68
CA ALA A 212 21.13 -10.38 -7.84
C ALA A 212 20.15 -11.11 -8.79
N PHE A 213 18.84 -10.90 -8.62
CA PHE A 213 17.83 -11.41 -9.56
C PHE A 213 18.17 -11.04 -11.00
N LYS A 214 18.46 -9.77 -11.30
CA LYS A 214 18.79 -9.30 -12.66
C LYS A 214 19.99 -10.04 -13.25
N VAL A 215 21.04 -10.21 -12.47
CA VAL A 215 22.26 -10.93 -12.89
C VAL A 215 21.91 -12.38 -13.22
N TYR A 216 21.24 -13.10 -12.32
CA TYR A 216 20.88 -14.49 -12.54
C TYR A 216 19.85 -14.68 -13.66
N PHE A 217 18.86 -13.80 -13.77
CA PHE A 217 17.89 -13.78 -14.87
C PHE A 217 18.61 -13.71 -16.22
N SER A 218 19.53 -12.75 -16.39
CA SER A 218 20.27 -12.64 -17.65
C SER A 218 21.10 -13.88 -17.96
N LYS A 219 21.74 -14.50 -16.95
CA LYS A 219 22.46 -15.76 -17.11
C LYS A 219 21.54 -16.89 -17.55
N GLN A 220 20.35 -17.02 -16.97
CA GLN A 220 19.40 -18.06 -17.36
C GLN A 220 18.87 -17.84 -18.78
N VAL A 221 18.51 -16.62 -19.15
CA VAL A 221 18.00 -16.32 -20.50
C VAL A 221 19.05 -16.53 -21.60
N ILE A 222 20.33 -16.29 -21.31
CA ILE A 222 21.42 -16.44 -22.29
C ILE A 222 21.95 -17.88 -22.31
N ASN A 223 22.22 -18.47 -21.14
CA ASN A 223 22.97 -19.71 -21.02
C ASN A 223 22.10 -20.97 -20.87
N SER A 224 20.82 -20.86 -20.51
CA SER A 224 19.96 -22.04 -20.35
C SER A 224 19.79 -22.77 -21.68
N ASP A 225 19.84 -24.09 -21.70
CA ASP A 225 19.47 -24.89 -22.87
C ASP A 225 17.95 -25.12 -22.96
N THR A 226 17.22 -24.76 -21.91
CA THR A 226 15.77 -24.87 -21.81
C THR A 226 15.09 -23.71 -22.54
N LYS A 227 14.15 -24.03 -23.44
CA LYS A 227 13.27 -23.02 -24.07
C LYS A 227 12.35 -22.43 -23.01
N LEU A 228 12.39 -21.11 -22.81
CA LEU A 228 11.62 -20.43 -21.76
C LEU A 228 10.26 -19.96 -22.30
N SER A 229 9.19 -20.30 -21.58
CA SER A 229 7.82 -19.97 -21.95
C SER A 229 7.49 -18.50 -21.64
N PRO A 230 6.52 -17.90 -22.35
CA PRO A 230 6.10 -16.53 -22.07
C PRO A 230 5.34 -16.41 -20.74
N GLN A 231 4.79 -17.50 -20.21
CA GLN A 231 4.12 -17.54 -18.89
C GLN A 231 5.09 -17.30 -17.74
N LEU A 232 6.33 -17.83 -17.83
CA LEU A 232 7.37 -17.53 -16.84
C LEU A 232 7.68 -16.03 -16.81
N PHE A 233 7.87 -15.41 -17.97
CA PHE A 233 8.15 -13.97 -18.03
C PHE A 233 6.98 -13.14 -17.50
N GLU A 234 5.75 -13.50 -17.85
CA GLU A 234 4.54 -12.87 -17.30
C GLU A 234 4.51 -12.95 -15.77
N PHE A 235 4.70 -14.15 -15.21
CA PHE A 235 4.77 -14.36 -13.77
C PHE A 235 5.85 -13.49 -13.12
N LEU A 236 7.07 -13.47 -13.66
CA LEU A 236 8.18 -12.68 -13.11
C LEU A 236 7.87 -11.17 -13.15
N VAL A 237 7.39 -10.64 -14.28
CA VAL A 237 7.03 -9.22 -14.43
C VAL A 237 5.96 -8.82 -13.41
N ASP A 238 4.93 -9.66 -13.29
CA ASP A 238 3.84 -9.48 -12.35
C ASP A 238 4.30 -9.53 -10.88
N GLN A 239 5.37 -10.27 -10.55
CA GLN A 239 5.97 -10.24 -9.22
C GLN A 239 6.95 -9.07 -8.98
N LEU A 240 7.68 -8.62 -10.01
CA LEU A 240 8.72 -7.59 -9.90
C LEU A 240 8.15 -6.17 -9.70
N ILE A 241 7.15 -5.80 -10.49
CA ILE A 241 6.53 -4.46 -10.45
C ILE A 241 6.03 -4.12 -9.04
N PRO A 242 5.24 -5.00 -8.37
CA PRO A 242 4.87 -4.90 -6.97
C PRO A 242 5.95 -4.57 -5.95
N ARG A 243 7.13 -5.11 -6.17
CA ARG A 243 8.24 -5.07 -5.21
C ARG A 243 9.17 -3.89 -5.49
N TYR A 244 8.72 -2.94 -6.31
CA TYR A 244 9.44 -1.71 -6.64
C TYR A 244 10.80 -1.98 -7.29
N PHE A 245 10.86 -2.96 -8.20
CA PHE A 245 12.04 -3.14 -9.05
C PHE A 245 12.33 -1.85 -9.84
N LEU A 246 13.60 -1.47 -9.95
CA LEU A 246 13.98 -0.28 -10.71
C LEU A 246 13.52 -0.40 -12.16
N PHE A 247 12.98 0.71 -12.70
CA PHE A 247 12.42 0.75 -14.04
C PHE A 247 13.45 0.35 -15.12
N GLU A 248 14.67 0.84 -14.99
CA GLU A 248 15.79 0.53 -15.88
C GLU A 248 16.12 -0.96 -15.87
N ASN A 249 16.09 -1.57 -14.68
CA ASN A 249 16.37 -2.99 -14.53
C ASN A 249 15.22 -3.85 -15.10
N LEU A 250 13.96 -3.42 -14.93
CA LEU A 250 12.82 -4.08 -15.54
C LEU A 250 12.88 -4.02 -17.07
N PHE A 251 13.20 -2.85 -17.63
CA PHE A 251 13.35 -2.69 -19.07
C PHE A 251 14.53 -3.49 -19.62
N TYR A 252 15.64 -3.57 -18.89
CA TYR A 252 16.76 -4.45 -19.23
C TYR A 252 16.32 -5.91 -19.31
N CYS A 253 15.57 -6.42 -18.33
CA CYS A 253 15.04 -7.79 -18.36
C CYS A 253 14.16 -8.04 -19.61
N TYR A 254 13.32 -7.07 -19.99
CA TYR A 254 12.53 -7.15 -21.22
C TYR A 254 13.41 -7.20 -22.47
N GLN A 255 14.42 -6.34 -22.57
CA GLN A 255 15.34 -6.33 -23.72
C GLN A 255 16.12 -7.64 -23.84
N VAL A 256 16.59 -8.18 -22.72
CA VAL A 256 17.29 -9.47 -22.68
C VAL A 256 16.38 -10.60 -23.15
N TRP A 257 15.11 -10.60 -22.73
CA TRP A 257 14.13 -11.61 -23.14
C TRP A 257 13.83 -11.57 -24.64
N VAL A 258 13.44 -10.40 -25.17
CA VAL A 258 13.02 -10.25 -26.58
C VAL A 258 14.17 -10.47 -27.57
N ASN A 259 15.41 -10.19 -27.16
CA ASN A 259 16.58 -10.41 -28.01
C ASN A 259 17.17 -11.83 -27.89
N SER A 260 16.65 -12.68 -27.02
CA SER A 260 17.16 -14.05 -26.87
C SER A 260 16.42 -15.01 -27.82
N PRO A 261 17.13 -15.80 -28.64
CA PRO A 261 16.50 -16.77 -29.53
C PRO A 261 15.88 -17.96 -28.77
N LYS A 262 16.18 -18.10 -27.48
CA LYS A 262 15.70 -19.19 -26.60
C LYS A 262 14.39 -18.87 -25.89
N CYS A 263 13.96 -17.61 -25.96
CA CYS A 263 12.75 -17.13 -25.33
C CYS A 263 11.64 -17.01 -26.36
N GLU A 264 10.44 -17.45 -25.96
CA GLU A 264 9.24 -17.14 -26.74
C GLU A 264 8.83 -15.68 -26.54
N ASP A 265 8.06 -15.15 -27.48
CA ASP A 265 7.63 -13.76 -27.42
C ASP A 265 6.76 -13.48 -26.18
N PRO A 266 6.97 -12.35 -25.49
CA PRO A 266 6.20 -11.99 -24.29
C PRO A 266 4.68 -12.01 -24.49
N THR A 267 3.93 -12.34 -23.45
CA THR A 267 2.46 -12.28 -23.49
C THR A 267 1.95 -10.84 -23.61
N PRO A 268 0.76 -10.60 -24.19
CA PRO A 268 0.16 -9.26 -24.23
C PRO A 268 0.01 -8.63 -22.83
N LYS A 269 -0.24 -9.45 -21.80
CA LYS A 269 -0.35 -9.02 -20.41
C LYS A 269 0.98 -8.48 -19.87
N SER A 270 2.08 -9.23 -20.03
CA SER A 270 3.41 -8.76 -19.64
C SER A 270 3.82 -7.45 -20.34
N VAL A 271 3.49 -7.32 -21.64
CA VAL A 271 3.74 -6.09 -22.42
C VAL A 271 2.89 -4.93 -21.91
N SER A 272 1.62 -5.16 -21.60
CA SER A 272 0.74 -4.12 -21.06
C SER A 272 1.19 -3.62 -19.67
N LEU A 273 1.69 -4.53 -18.83
CA LEU A 273 2.28 -4.22 -17.54
C LEU A 273 3.52 -3.33 -17.66
N ILE A 274 4.43 -3.68 -18.56
CA ILE A 274 5.65 -2.91 -18.83
C ILE A 274 5.30 -1.54 -19.42
N LEU A 275 4.37 -1.47 -20.37
CA LEU A 275 3.87 -0.19 -20.92
C LEU A 275 3.32 0.71 -19.82
N GLY A 276 2.60 0.15 -18.85
CA GLY A 276 2.14 0.87 -17.66
C GLY A 276 3.28 1.44 -16.80
N GLN A 277 4.46 0.80 -16.77
CA GLN A 277 5.64 1.35 -16.12
C GLN A 277 6.31 2.45 -16.95
N PHE A 278 6.34 2.31 -18.28
CA PHE A 278 6.80 3.37 -19.19
C PHE A 278 5.99 4.65 -19.02
N TYR A 279 4.66 4.56 -18.89
CA TYR A 279 3.84 5.75 -18.62
C TYR A 279 4.09 6.37 -17.24
N LYS A 280 4.57 5.58 -16.25
CA LYS A 280 4.87 6.08 -14.90
C LYS A 280 6.25 6.70 -14.77
N PHE A 281 7.25 6.13 -15.43
CA PHE A 281 8.68 6.42 -15.20
C PHE A 281 9.46 6.75 -16.47
N GLY A 282 8.94 6.42 -17.65
CA GLY A 282 9.58 6.68 -18.92
C GLY A 282 9.50 8.15 -19.33
N THR A 283 10.47 8.56 -20.13
CA THR A 283 10.46 9.85 -20.84
C THR A 283 9.57 9.78 -22.08
N ALA A 284 9.11 10.92 -22.60
CA ALA A 284 8.29 10.95 -23.81
C ALA A 284 8.94 10.26 -25.04
N PRO A 285 10.26 10.41 -25.30
CA PRO A 285 10.93 9.66 -26.37
C PRO A 285 10.92 8.14 -26.14
N GLU A 286 11.26 7.68 -24.93
CA GLU A 286 11.26 6.25 -24.57
C GLU A 286 9.86 5.64 -24.72
N ILE A 287 8.80 6.35 -24.32
CA ILE A 287 7.41 5.91 -24.48
C ILE A 287 7.07 5.78 -25.97
N LYS A 288 7.43 6.77 -26.80
CA LYS A 288 7.16 6.75 -28.24
C LYS A 288 7.88 5.58 -28.91
N GLU A 289 9.13 5.35 -28.55
CA GLU A 289 9.91 4.23 -29.07
C GLU A 289 9.34 2.88 -28.65
N PHE A 290 9.03 2.70 -27.37
CA PHE A 290 8.45 1.45 -26.88
C PHE A 290 7.10 1.17 -27.52
N LYS A 291 6.22 2.18 -27.65
CA LYS A 291 4.95 2.06 -28.39
C LYS A 291 5.20 1.60 -29.83
N ARG A 292 6.17 2.18 -30.54
CA ARG A 292 6.51 1.78 -31.91
C ARG A 292 6.97 0.31 -31.98
N MET A 293 7.77 -0.14 -31.01
CA MET A 293 8.24 -1.53 -30.94
C MET A 293 7.09 -2.52 -30.77
N ILE A 294 6.17 -2.25 -29.84
CA ILE A 294 5.07 -3.17 -29.53
C ILE A 294 3.90 -3.08 -30.51
N ASN A 295 3.73 -1.96 -31.22
CA ASN A 295 2.56 -1.71 -32.06
C ASN A 295 2.36 -2.75 -33.16
N LYS A 296 3.45 -3.24 -33.77
CA LYS A 296 3.39 -4.22 -34.86
C LYS A 296 2.72 -5.54 -34.44
N LYS A 297 2.91 -5.95 -33.19
CA LYS A 297 2.49 -7.27 -32.70
C LYS A 297 1.34 -7.20 -31.69
N TYR A 298 1.31 -6.18 -30.84
CA TYR A 298 0.37 -6.07 -29.72
C TYR A 298 -0.53 -4.83 -29.81
N GLY A 299 -0.39 -3.99 -30.84
CA GLY A 299 -1.09 -2.71 -30.94
C GLY A 299 -2.62 -2.82 -31.01
N SER A 300 -3.14 -3.93 -31.53
CA SER A 300 -4.59 -4.23 -31.59
C SER A 300 -5.11 -4.93 -30.34
N HIS A 301 -4.24 -5.35 -29.41
CA HIS A 301 -4.67 -6.14 -28.26
C HIS A 301 -5.34 -5.25 -27.20
N TYR A 302 -6.51 -5.68 -26.72
CA TYR A 302 -7.34 -4.87 -25.82
C TYR A 302 -6.62 -4.43 -24.54
N LEU A 303 -5.76 -5.27 -23.94
CA LEU A 303 -4.95 -4.90 -22.76
C LEU A 303 -4.01 -3.73 -23.03
N VAL A 304 -3.34 -3.72 -24.20
CA VAL A 304 -2.42 -2.65 -24.59
C VAL A 304 -3.22 -1.38 -24.88
N GLN A 305 -4.31 -1.49 -25.63
CA GLN A 305 -5.19 -0.36 -25.94
C GLN A 305 -5.84 0.23 -24.68
N SER A 306 -6.21 -0.61 -23.71
CA SER A 306 -6.74 -0.16 -22.42
C SER A 306 -5.71 0.66 -21.65
N VAL A 307 -4.46 0.20 -21.56
CA VAL A 307 -3.39 0.95 -20.88
C VAL A 307 -3.09 2.27 -21.58
N VAL A 308 -3.14 2.30 -22.92
CA VAL A 308 -3.02 3.54 -23.71
C VAL A 308 -4.15 4.51 -23.36
N LEU A 309 -5.41 4.07 -23.45
CA LEU A 309 -6.58 4.90 -23.20
C LEU A 309 -6.63 5.41 -21.75
N GLN A 310 -6.34 4.54 -20.77
CA GLN A 310 -6.24 4.93 -19.36
C GLN A 310 -5.21 6.06 -19.16
N ASN A 311 -4.05 5.95 -19.81
CA ASN A 311 -3.02 6.98 -19.71
C ASN A 311 -3.43 8.28 -20.43
N GLU A 312 -4.10 8.21 -21.57
CA GLU A 312 -4.64 9.38 -22.25
C GLU A 312 -5.64 10.13 -21.35
N ILE A 313 -6.59 9.41 -20.73
CA ILE A 313 -7.55 9.99 -19.77
C ILE A 313 -6.82 10.64 -18.59
N ILE A 314 -5.81 9.96 -18.01
CA ILE A 314 -5.04 10.50 -16.89
C ILE A 314 -4.36 11.83 -17.26
N ASN A 315 -3.82 11.94 -18.48
CA ASN A 315 -3.03 13.08 -18.90
C ASN A 315 -3.86 14.29 -19.38
N ARG A 316 -5.14 14.13 -19.71
CA ARG A 316 -6.05 15.26 -20.03
C ARG A 316 -6.04 16.33 -18.94
N GLU A 317 -6.12 15.90 -17.69
CA GLU A 317 -6.13 16.78 -16.51
C GLU A 317 -5.05 16.37 -15.52
N TYR A 318 -3.77 16.37 -15.91
CA TYR A 318 -2.66 15.78 -15.15
C TYR A 318 -2.64 16.12 -13.63
N LEU A 319 -2.99 17.35 -13.27
CA LEU A 319 -2.97 17.82 -11.87
C LEU A 319 -4.22 17.43 -11.06
N SER A 320 -5.34 17.16 -11.72
CA SER A 320 -6.54 16.66 -11.07
C SER A 320 -6.34 15.19 -10.69
N PHE A 321 -6.75 14.82 -9.48
CA PHE A 321 -6.67 13.43 -9.05
C PHE A 321 -7.78 12.58 -9.68
N LYS A 322 -9.00 13.12 -9.69
CA LYS A 322 -10.15 12.52 -10.35
C LYS A 322 -10.25 13.04 -11.79
N LYS A 323 -10.73 12.20 -12.69
CA LYS A 323 -10.80 12.44 -14.13
C LYS A 323 -12.28 12.38 -14.52
N ALA A 324 -12.72 13.39 -15.25
CA ALA A 324 -14.00 13.32 -15.95
C ALA A 324 -13.84 12.41 -17.17
N LEU A 325 -14.78 11.48 -17.33
CA LEU A 325 -14.88 10.64 -18.53
C LEU A 325 -16.09 11.11 -19.33
N SER A 326 -15.90 11.18 -20.65
CA SER A 326 -16.96 11.48 -21.62
C SER A 326 -17.70 10.21 -22.03
N ASP A 327 -18.90 10.34 -22.60
CA ASP A 327 -19.62 9.18 -23.15
C ASP A 327 -18.82 8.49 -24.27
N GLY A 328 -18.08 9.26 -25.08
CA GLY A 328 -17.15 8.70 -26.08
C GLY A 328 -16.01 7.86 -25.48
N ASP A 329 -15.57 8.14 -24.24
CA ASP A 329 -14.62 7.26 -23.55
C ASP A 329 -15.25 5.90 -23.20
N PHE A 330 -16.53 5.90 -22.79
CA PHE A 330 -17.25 4.67 -22.51
C PHE A 330 -17.53 3.87 -23.77
N GLU A 331 -17.89 4.52 -24.88
CA GLU A 331 -18.03 3.86 -26.19
C GLU A 331 -16.73 3.17 -26.62
N LEU A 332 -15.59 3.84 -26.43
CA LEU A 332 -14.28 3.25 -26.68
C LEU A 332 -14.02 2.06 -25.75
N ILE A 333 -14.29 2.18 -24.45
CA ILE A 333 -14.13 1.04 -23.50
C ILE A 333 -14.99 -0.15 -23.93
N GLU A 334 -16.25 0.08 -24.30
CA GLU A 334 -17.18 -0.96 -24.76
C GLU A 334 -16.71 -1.64 -26.05
N SER A 335 -16.08 -0.89 -26.96
CA SER A 335 -15.48 -1.43 -28.19
C SER A 335 -14.26 -2.33 -27.95
N LEU A 336 -13.61 -2.19 -26.79
CA LEU A 336 -12.41 -2.96 -26.42
C LEU A 336 -12.72 -4.25 -25.66
N VAL A 337 -14.00 -4.52 -25.35
CA VAL A 337 -14.38 -5.70 -24.56
C VAL A 337 -14.00 -6.98 -25.32
N PRO A 338 -13.17 -7.85 -24.73
CA PRO A 338 -12.78 -9.10 -25.39
C PRO A 338 -13.91 -10.14 -25.32
N GLU A 339 -13.90 -11.12 -26.23
CA GLU A 339 -14.87 -12.23 -26.23
C GLU A 339 -14.65 -13.20 -25.05
N LYS A 340 -13.39 -13.38 -24.65
CA LYS A 340 -12.95 -14.18 -23.50
C LYS A 340 -12.31 -13.26 -22.46
N GLU A 341 -12.26 -13.66 -21.20
CA GLU A 341 -11.62 -12.87 -20.12
C GLU A 341 -12.30 -11.52 -19.81
N VAL A 342 -13.62 -11.43 -20.05
CA VAL A 342 -14.44 -10.23 -19.75
C VAL A 342 -14.29 -9.78 -18.29
N GLU A 343 -14.19 -10.73 -17.35
CA GLU A 343 -13.99 -10.43 -15.93
C GLU A 343 -12.67 -9.68 -15.69
N GLU A 344 -11.56 -10.13 -16.29
CA GLU A 344 -10.24 -9.50 -16.11
C GLU A 344 -10.21 -8.11 -16.73
N PHE A 345 -10.80 -7.95 -17.91
CA PHE A 345 -10.97 -6.67 -18.57
C PHE A 345 -11.75 -5.68 -17.69
N CYS A 346 -12.94 -6.07 -17.24
CA CYS A 346 -13.79 -5.22 -16.42
C CYS A 346 -13.18 -4.97 -15.02
N CYS A 347 -12.46 -5.94 -14.44
CA CYS A 347 -11.69 -5.72 -13.20
C CYS A 347 -10.68 -4.58 -13.36
N SER A 348 -9.91 -4.58 -14.45
CA SER A 348 -8.89 -3.56 -14.71
C SER A 348 -9.51 -2.16 -14.85
N TRP A 349 -10.59 -2.04 -15.62
CA TRP A 349 -11.32 -0.79 -15.78
C TRP A 349 -12.03 -0.34 -14.51
N LEU A 350 -12.62 -1.27 -13.75
CA LEU A 350 -13.24 -0.96 -12.46
C LEU A 350 -12.20 -0.42 -11.47
N ALA A 351 -11.02 -1.03 -11.40
CA ALA A 351 -9.92 -0.53 -10.59
C ALA A 351 -9.47 0.88 -11.02
N PHE A 352 -9.46 1.14 -12.33
CA PHE A 352 -9.22 2.48 -12.88
C PHE A 352 -10.31 3.47 -12.43
N MET A 353 -11.59 3.13 -12.56
CA MET A 353 -12.71 4.01 -12.16
C MET A 353 -12.68 4.33 -10.67
N ILE A 354 -12.42 3.34 -9.82
CA ILE A 354 -12.35 3.53 -8.38
C ILE A 354 -11.20 4.46 -7.99
N ARG A 355 -10.08 4.36 -8.70
CA ARG A 355 -8.91 5.19 -8.44
C ARG A 355 -9.06 6.60 -8.99
N TYR A 356 -9.41 6.72 -10.26
CA TYR A 356 -9.31 7.95 -11.02
C TYR A 356 -10.66 8.56 -11.38
N SER A 357 -11.79 7.92 -11.11
CA SER A 357 -13.13 8.45 -11.42
C SER A 357 -14.07 8.37 -10.21
N ASN A 358 -15.37 8.30 -10.45
CA ASN A 358 -16.44 8.29 -9.45
C ASN A 358 -17.22 6.96 -9.47
N MET A 359 -18.21 6.84 -8.58
CA MET A 359 -19.06 5.65 -8.50
C MET A 359 -19.96 5.48 -9.74
N GLU A 360 -20.30 6.57 -10.45
CA GLU A 360 -21.05 6.48 -11.70
C GLU A 360 -20.26 5.71 -12.77
N GLY A 361 -18.99 6.06 -12.97
CA GLY A 361 -18.10 5.33 -13.87
C GLY A 361 -17.92 3.87 -13.46
N ALA A 362 -17.76 3.60 -12.16
CA ALA A 362 -17.70 2.23 -11.64
C ALA A 362 -18.97 1.43 -11.95
N ASN A 363 -20.15 2.03 -11.74
CA ASN A 363 -21.44 1.41 -12.04
C ASN A 363 -21.62 1.13 -13.53
N ARG A 364 -21.13 1.99 -14.43
CA ARG A 364 -21.15 1.72 -15.88
C ARG A 364 -20.32 0.48 -16.24
N ILE A 365 -19.12 0.32 -15.66
CA ILE A 365 -18.31 -0.89 -15.87
C ILE A 365 -18.97 -2.14 -15.29
N ILE A 366 -19.60 -2.05 -14.11
CA ILE A 366 -20.35 -3.16 -13.51
C ILE A 366 -21.54 -3.54 -14.39
N LYS A 367 -22.27 -2.55 -14.94
CA LYS A 367 -23.36 -2.78 -15.87
C LYS A 367 -22.85 -3.48 -17.14
N LEU A 368 -21.77 -2.99 -17.73
CA LEU A 368 -21.13 -3.62 -18.89
C LEU A 368 -20.78 -5.10 -18.64
N TYR A 369 -20.22 -5.42 -17.48
CA TYR A 369 -19.93 -6.81 -17.10
C TYR A 369 -21.21 -7.67 -17.04
N LYS A 370 -22.25 -7.17 -16.38
CA LYS A 370 -23.54 -7.88 -16.26
C LYS A 370 -24.20 -8.10 -17.61
N ASP A 371 -24.20 -7.09 -18.47
CA ASP A 371 -24.80 -7.15 -19.80
C ASP A 371 -24.08 -8.16 -20.71
N ARG A 372 -22.77 -8.38 -20.51
CA ARG A 372 -21.96 -9.32 -21.30
C ARG A 372 -21.96 -10.75 -20.77
N THR A 373 -22.02 -10.94 -19.46
CA THR A 373 -21.87 -12.27 -18.84
C THR A 373 -23.19 -12.87 -18.34
N GLY A 374 -24.19 -12.03 -18.06
CA GLY A 374 -25.42 -12.43 -17.36
C GLY A 374 -25.19 -12.84 -15.89
N GLN A 375 -23.98 -12.67 -15.35
CA GLN A 375 -23.61 -13.12 -14.00
C GLN A 375 -23.70 -12.00 -12.96
N GLY A 376 -23.76 -12.42 -11.68
CA GLY A 376 -23.66 -11.52 -10.52
C GLY A 376 -22.27 -10.91 -10.35
N ILE A 377 -22.12 -10.04 -9.34
CA ILE A 377 -20.85 -9.37 -9.07
C ILE A 377 -19.83 -10.38 -8.52
N PRO A 378 -18.65 -10.56 -9.14
CA PRO A 378 -17.63 -11.47 -8.64
C PRO A 378 -16.95 -10.92 -7.36
N PRO A 379 -16.37 -11.77 -6.51
CA PRO A 379 -15.68 -11.33 -5.28
C PRO A 379 -14.61 -10.26 -5.49
N ARG A 380 -13.90 -10.31 -6.64
CA ARG A 380 -12.87 -9.31 -6.99
C ARG A 380 -13.45 -7.90 -7.17
N PHE A 381 -14.63 -7.77 -7.76
CA PHE A 381 -15.30 -6.48 -7.89
C PHE A 381 -15.74 -5.96 -6.52
N PHE A 382 -16.18 -6.85 -5.64
CA PHE A 382 -16.58 -6.49 -4.29
C PHE A 382 -15.42 -5.91 -3.48
N VAL A 383 -14.23 -6.55 -3.54
CA VAL A 383 -13.01 -5.99 -2.92
C VAL A 383 -12.69 -4.59 -3.45
N LEU A 384 -12.75 -4.41 -4.77
CA LEU A 384 -12.53 -3.11 -5.40
C LEU A 384 -13.54 -2.05 -4.90
N LEU A 385 -14.82 -2.39 -4.80
CA LEU A 385 -15.86 -1.50 -4.25
C LEU A 385 -15.63 -1.18 -2.77
N MET A 386 -15.16 -2.14 -1.97
CA MET A 386 -14.75 -1.86 -0.59
C MET A 386 -13.60 -0.84 -0.55
N GLU A 387 -12.60 -0.97 -1.42
CA GLU A 387 -11.50 0.00 -1.52
C GLU A 387 -11.99 1.41 -1.89
N PHE A 388 -13.03 1.51 -2.72
CA PHE A 388 -13.63 2.81 -3.04
C PHE A 388 -14.13 3.50 -1.76
N TYR A 389 -14.94 2.80 -0.98
CA TYR A 389 -15.50 3.37 0.25
C TYR A 389 -14.43 3.61 1.33
N GLU A 390 -13.39 2.76 1.40
CA GLU A 390 -12.23 2.99 2.26
C GLU A 390 -11.52 4.30 1.91
N ARG A 391 -11.24 4.56 0.63
CA ARG A 391 -10.54 5.78 0.18
C ARG A 391 -11.35 7.06 0.38
N HIS A 392 -12.68 6.94 0.39
CA HIS A 392 -13.60 8.06 0.50
C HIS A 392 -14.12 8.28 1.93
N ASP A 393 -13.66 7.48 2.90
CA ASP A 393 -14.08 7.54 4.31
C ASP A 393 -15.61 7.38 4.47
N GLN A 394 -16.22 6.39 3.79
CA GLN A 394 -17.67 6.19 3.71
C GLN A 394 -18.13 4.88 4.35
N PHE A 395 -18.06 4.80 5.67
CA PHE A 395 -18.37 3.56 6.40
C PHE A 395 -19.82 3.09 6.25
N ASP A 396 -20.81 3.99 6.34
CA ASP A 396 -22.22 3.57 6.27
C ASP A 396 -22.58 2.97 4.91
N SER A 397 -21.96 3.48 3.84
CA SER A 397 -22.16 2.96 2.48
C SER A 397 -21.46 1.61 2.29
N LEU A 398 -20.29 1.44 2.90
CA LEU A 398 -19.58 0.16 2.94
C LEU A 398 -20.39 -0.93 3.66
N ILE A 399 -20.99 -0.62 4.81
CA ILE A 399 -21.80 -1.59 5.55
C ILE A 399 -23.06 -1.97 4.77
N LYS A 400 -23.71 -1.01 4.10
CA LYS A 400 -24.84 -1.33 3.20
C LYS A 400 -24.42 -2.24 2.04
N LEU A 401 -23.25 -2.02 1.46
CA LEU A 401 -22.69 -2.90 0.43
C LEU A 401 -22.53 -4.32 0.98
N ILE A 402 -21.92 -4.48 2.16
CA ILE A 402 -21.73 -5.78 2.81
C ILE A 402 -23.08 -6.45 3.11
N GLU A 403 -24.01 -5.72 3.70
CA GLU A 403 -25.36 -6.21 4.03
C GLU A 403 -26.11 -6.70 2.78
N SER A 404 -25.95 -6.02 1.65
CA SER A 404 -26.53 -6.43 0.35
C SER A 404 -25.79 -7.60 -0.31
N GLY A 405 -24.48 -7.73 -0.10
CA GLY A 405 -23.63 -8.73 -0.73
C GLY A 405 -23.50 -10.03 0.04
N LYS A 406 -23.81 -10.05 1.35
CA LYS A 406 -23.49 -11.14 2.28
C LYS A 406 -24.03 -12.51 1.86
N LEU A 407 -25.16 -12.56 1.17
CA LEU A 407 -25.77 -13.82 0.71
C LEU A 407 -25.14 -14.37 -0.58
N SER A 408 -24.43 -13.52 -1.33
CA SER A 408 -23.91 -13.85 -2.66
C SER A 408 -22.39 -14.01 -2.70
N ILE A 409 -21.68 -13.47 -1.72
CA ILE A 409 -20.23 -13.42 -1.69
C ILE A 409 -19.78 -14.10 -0.40
N PRO A 410 -18.89 -15.10 -0.44
CA PRO A 410 -18.42 -15.77 0.76
C PRO A 410 -17.59 -14.79 1.61
N TYR A 411 -17.76 -14.89 2.93
CA TYR A 411 -16.98 -14.15 3.91
C TYR A 411 -15.49 -14.55 3.82
N SER A 412 -14.61 -13.57 3.97
CA SER A 412 -13.16 -13.74 4.08
C SER A 412 -12.58 -12.77 5.10
N ASP A 413 -11.66 -13.24 5.93
CA ASP A 413 -10.95 -12.40 6.92
C ASP A 413 -10.18 -11.25 6.25
N GLU A 414 -9.82 -11.38 4.97
CA GLU A 414 -9.12 -10.35 4.19
C GLU A 414 -9.92 -9.05 4.03
N TYR A 415 -11.25 -9.10 4.23
CA TYR A 415 -12.13 -7.93 4.15
C TYR A 415 -12.06 -7.05 5.41
N LEU A 416 -11.75 -7.63 6.57
CA LEU A 416 -11.79 -6.95 7.87
C LEU A 416 -10.87 -5.74 7.97
N PRO A 417 -9.62 -5.74 7.44
CA PRO A 417 -8.76 -4.56 7.47
C PRO A 417 -9.39 -3.35 6.78
N SER A 418 -10.04 -3.52 5.63
CA SER A 418 -10.67 -2.43 4.89
C SER A 418 -11.90 -1.89 5.63
N ILE A 419 -12.74 -2.77 6.19
CA ILE A 419 -13.88 -2.41 7.04
C ILE A 419 -13.42 -1.58 8.24
N THR A 420 -12.41 -2.09 8.94
CA THR A 420 -11.87 -1.46 10.15
C THR A 420 -11.23 -0.10 9.85
N LYS A 421 -10.45 0.02 8.77
CA LYS A 421 -9.88 1.31 8.36
C LYS A 421 -10.97 2.31 8.00
N THR A 422 -11.98 1.90 7.25
CA THR A 422 -13.09 2.77 6.84
C THR A 422 -13.83 3.31 8.06
N PHE A 423 -14.07 2.46 9.08
CA PHE A 423 -14.64 2.91 10.36
C PHE A 423 -13.74 3.91 11.06
N ILE A 424 -12.44 3.62 11.20
CA ILE A 424 -11.48 4.50 11.89
C ILE A 424 -11.39 5.88 11.24
N PHE A 425 -11.52 5.98 9.91
CA PHE A 425 -11.49 7.27 9.22
C PHE A 425 -12.83 8.00 9.22
N SER A 426 -13.96 7.28 9.25
CA SER A 426 -15.29 7.90 9.33
C SER A 426 -15.60 8.36 10.77
N TYR A 427 -15.37 7.48 11.74
CA TYR A 427 -15.75 7.63 13.16
C TYR A 427 -14.54 7.56 14.11
N SER A 428 -13.48 8.29 13.78
CA SER A 428 -12.15 8.15 14.44
C SER A 428 -12.14 8.19 15.96
N ARG A 429 -13.04 8.95 16.60
CA ARG A 429 -13.12 9.02 18.08
C ARG A 429 -13.60 7.72 18.73
N PHE A 430 -14.32 6.88 17.99
CA PHE A 430 -14.84 5.58 18.43
C PHE A 430 -13.94 4.41 18.00
N ALA A 431 -12.80 4.69 17.35
CA ALA A 431 -11.87 3.67 16.87
C ALA A 431 -11.48 2.65 17.96
N PRO A 432 -11.15 3.04 19.22
CA PRO A 432 -10.83 2.06 20.27
C PRO A 432 -11.97 1.08 20.54
N ILE A 433 -13.19 1.60 20.73
CA ILE A 433 -14.37 0.78 21.05
C ILE A 433 -14.66 -0.20 19.91
N PHE A 434 -14.59 0.27 18.67
CA PHE A 434 -14.81 -0.58 17.50
C PHE A 434 -13.75 -1.69 17.36
N VAL A 435 -12.47 -1.34 17.50
CA VAL A 435 -11.38 -2.33 17.41
C VAL A 435 -11.47 -3.37 18.52
N ASP A 436 -11.80 -2.95 19.74
CA ASP A 436 -11.99 -3.87 20.86
C ASP A 436 -13.18 -4.81 20.59
N ALA A 437 -14.30 -4.30 20.07
CA ALA A 437 -15.46 -5.10 19.69
C ALA A 437 -15.14 -6.12 18.59
N VAL A 438 -14.42 -5.73 17.54
CA VAL A 438 -13.99 -6.64 16.46
C VAL A 438 -13.03 -7.70 16.97
N ASN A 439 -12.01 -7.32 17.76
CA ASN A 439 -11.06 -8.27 18.34
C ASN A 439 -11.75 -9.27 19.28
N HIS A 440 -12.73 -8.81 20.05
CA HIS A 440 -13.52 -9.65 20.94
C HIS A 440 -14.39 -10.64 20.14
N TRP A 441 -15.11 -10.17 19.12
CA TRP A 441 -15.90 -11.02 18.22
C TRP A 441 -15.05 -12.10 17.53
N LEU A 442 -13.81 -11.77 17.14
CA LEU A 442 -12.87 -12.73 16.55
C LEU A 442 -12.29 -13.75 17.55
N GLY A 443 -12.45 -13.53 18.87
CA GLY A 443 -11.77 -14.33 19.90
C GLY A 443 -10.25 -14.17 19.89
N LYS A 444 -9.72 -13.14 19.22
CA LYS A 444 -8.29 -12.88 19.05
C LYS A 444 -7.92 -11.53 19.68
N PRO A 445 -7.61 -11.49 20.98
CA PRO A 445 -7.15 -10.27 21.62
C PRO A 445 -5.86 -9.86 20.91
N HIS A 446 -5.82 -8.65 20.34
CA HIS A 446 -4.70 -8.07 19.57
C HIS A 446 -4.61 -8.41 18.08
N TYR A 447 -5.66 -8.94 17.45
CA TYR A 447 -5.69 -9.08 15.98
C TYR A 447 -5.48 -7.72 15.29
N PHE A 448 -6.29 -6.72 15.66
CA PHE A 448 -6.05 -5.32 15.29
C PHE A 448 -5.45 -4.54 16.46
N GLN A 449 -4.43 -3.73 16.17
CA GLN A 449 -3.81 -2.83 17.13
C GLN A 449 -3.88 -1.38 16.63
N LEU A 450 -4.18 -0.45 17.55
CA LEU A 450 -4.26 0.97 17.26
C LEU A 450 -3.00 1.72 17.68
N HIS A 451 -2.52 2.60 16.81
CA HIS A 451 -1.50 3.59 17.13
C HIS A 451 -2.13 4.99 17.21
N LYS A 452 -1.86 5.69 18.31
CA LYS A 452 -2.32 7.07 18.50
C LYS A 452 -1.36 8.06 17.83
N LEU A 453 -1.85 8.81 16.85
CA LEU A 453 -1.12 9.85 16.15
C LEU A 453 -1.31 11.24 16.78
N ALA A 454 -0.42 12.16 16.42
CA ALA A 454 -0.53 13.58 16.75
C ALA A 454 -1.57 14.34 15.89
N SER A 455 -2.17 13.67 14.91
CA SER A 455 -3.21 14.24 14.04
C SER A 455 -4.46 14.53 14.85
N GLN A 456 -4.99 15.74 14.73
CA GLN A 456 -6.23 16.12 15.42
C GLN A 456 -7.50 15.68 14.65
N PHE A 457 -7.38 15.43 13.35
CA PHE A 457 -8.48 14.91 12.52
C PHE A 457 -8.62 13.39 12.67
N TYR A 458 -7.51 12.66 12.58
CA TYR A 458 -7.43 11.20 12.68
C TYR A 458 -6.42 10.81 13.76
N PRO A 459 -6.83 10.85 15.04
CA PRO A 459 -5.95 10.52 16.15
C PRO A 459 -5.56 9.05 16.20
N TYR A 460 -6.26 8.16 15.48
CA TYR A 460 -6.00 6.72 15.49
C TYR A 460 -5.79 6.18 14.09
N HIS A 461 -4.89 5.21 13.98
CA HIS A 461 -4.68 4.39 12.80
C HIS A 461 -4.38 2.96 13.22
N LEU A 462 -4.67 1.98 12.36
CA LEU A 462 -4.16 0.62 12.55
C LEU A 462 -2.62 0.65 12.48
N VAL A 463 -1.98 -0.09 13.39
CA VAL A 463 -0.55 -0.35 13.34
C VAL A 463 -0.26 -1.09 12.04
N GLN A 464 0.52 -0.47 11.15
CA GLN A 464 1.02 -1.12 9.95
C GLN A 464 2.45 -1.60 10.22
N PRO A 465 2.79 -2.88 9.99
CA PRO A 465 4.16 -3.33 10.13
C PRO A 465 5.03 -2.63 9.09
N PHE A 466 6.16 -2.11 9.56
CA PHE A 466 7.19 -1.57 8.69
C PHE A 466 7.85 -2.73 7.93
N ASN A 467 8.05 -2.58 6.61
CA ASN A 467 8.63 -3.65 5.79
C ASN A 467 10.16 -3.74 6.02
N TYR A 468 10.56 -4.41 7.10
CA TYR A 468 11.96 -4.59 7.50
C TYR A 468 12.77 -5.42 6.49
N ARG A 469 12.13 -6.21 5.62
CA ARG A 469 12.81 -6.95 4.54
C ARG A 469 13.26 -6.02 3.42
N LYS A 470 12.38 -5.12 2.98
CA LYS A 470 12.75 -4.04 2.04
C LYS A 470 13.73 -3.07 2.70
N TYR A 471 13.46 -2.66 3.93
CA TYR A 471 14.18 -1.61 4.65
C TYR A 471 15.00 -2.17 5.83
N LYS A 472 15.96 -3.04 5.53
CA LYS A 472 16.82 -3.71 6.52
C LYS A 472 17.53 -2.69 7.42
N GLY A 473 17.36 -2.81 8.73
CA GLY A 473 17.96 -1.90 9.72
C GLY A 473 17.28 -0.54 9.87
N TRP A 474 16.17 -0.28 9.16
CA TRP A 474 15.46 0.99 9.31
C TRP A 474 14.50 0.96 10.50
N SER A 475 14.32 2.12 11.13
CA SER A 475 13.30 2.35 12.15
C SER A 475 12.34 3.47 11.73
N GLU A 476 11.15 3.50 12.34
CA GLU A 476 10.12 4.50 12.06
C GLU A 476 10.53 5.90 12.56
N LEU A 477 10.43 6.90 11.67
CA LEU A 477 10.65 8.31 12.03
C LEU A 477 9.39 8.93 12.65
N LYS A 478 9.43 9.23 13.95
CA LYS A 478 8.27 9.78 14.69
C LYS A 478 8.27 11.31 14.70
N TYR A 479 7.20 11.95 14.22
CA TYR A 479 7.12 13.43 14.12
C TYR A 479 7.26 14.18 15.47
N LYS A 480 6.88 13.55 16.59
CA LYS A 480 7.10 14.04 17.97
C LYS A 480 7.89 13.02 18.81
N GLY A 481 8.80 12.29 18.17
CA GLY A 481 9.66 11.31 18.83
C GLY A 481 10.89 11.93 19.47
N ASN A 482 11.78 11.07 19.95
CA ASN A 482 13.10 11.48 20.42
C ASN A 482 13.92 12.05 19.25
N GLU A 483 14.26 13.34 19.33
CA GLU A 483 14.96 14.07 18.27
C GLU A 483 16.30 13.43 17.91
N ARG A 484 17.05 12.93 18.90
CA ARG A 484 18.34 12.28 18.69
C ARG A 484 18.18 10.97 17.91
N GLN A 485 17.18 10.16 18.25
CA GLN A 485 16.89 8.92 17.53
C GLN A 485 16.49 9.22 16.07
N ASN A 486 15.62 10.21 15.84
CA ASN A 486 15.24 10.62 14.50
C ASN A 486 16.43 11.12 13.68
N LYS A 487 17.31 11.95 14.26
CA LYS A 487 18.53 12.44 13.59
C LYS A 487 19.46 11.29 13.22
N ASN A 488 19.71 10.35 14.13
CA ASN A 488 20.50 9.17 13.86
C ASN A 488 19.89 8.32 12.73
N GLN A 489 18.57 8.16 12.73
CA GLN A 489 17.88 7.40 11.70
C GLN A 489 17.89 8.11 10.34
N VAL A 490 17.75 9.44 10.30
CA VAL A 490 17.91 10.22 9.06
C VAL A 490 19.30 10.01 8.50
N ARG A 491 20.34 10.17 9.33
CA ARG A 491 21.73 9.97 8.93
C ARG A 491 21.98 8.57 8.39
N PHE A 492 21.54 7.53 9.12
CA PHE A 492 21.62 6.14 8.64
C PHE A 492 20.92 5.94 7.30
N ARG A 493 19.69 6.47 7.13
CA ARG A 493 18.95 6.36 5.86
C ARG A 493 19.71 7.03 4.72
N ILE A 494 20.36 8.17 4.94
CA ILE A 494 21.13 8.89 3.91
C ILE A 494 22.44 8.19 3.57
N GLU A 495 23.24 7.84 4.59
CA GLU A 495 24.59 7.31 4.42
C GLU A 495 24.62 5.84 3.99
N GLN A 496 23.67 5.04 4.46
CA GLN A 496 23.65 3.58 4.26
C GLN A 496 22.32 3.08 3.69
N GLY A 497 21.18 3.54 4.20
CA GLY A 497 19.88 2.97 3.89
C GLY A 497 19.45 3.12 2.42
N PHE A 498 19.39 4.34 1.88
CA PHE A 498 19.03 4.56 0.48
C PHE A 498 20.09 4.01 -0.49
N PRO A 499 21.42 4.18 -0.24
CA PRO A 499 22.44 3.52 -1.04
C PRO A 499 22.29 2.00 -1.11
N ASP A 500 22.09 1.33 0.03
CA ASP A 500 21.87 -0.13 0.08
C ASP A 500 20.62 -0.55 -0.70
N LEU A 501 19.51 0.16 -0.50
CA LEU A 501 18.26 -0.13 -1.20
C LEU A 501 18.43 -0.03 -2.73
N LEU A 502 19.09 1.03 -3.20
CA LEU A 502 19.39 1.20 -4.63
C LEU A 502 20.38 0.15 -5.12
N GLY A 503 21.40 -0.19 -4.32
CA GLY A 503 22.38 -1.24 -4.63
C GLY A 503 21.76 -2.63 -4.76
N ARG A 504 20.65 -2.89 -4.06
CA ARG A 504 19.82 -4.09 -4.22
C ARG A 504 18.82 -4.01 -5.37
N GLY A 505 18.83 -2.94 -6.17
CA GLY A 505 17.97 -2.80 -7.34
C GLY A 505 16.53 -2.37 -7.04
N LEU A 506 16.29 -1.68 -5.91
CA LEU A 506 14.96 -1.31 -5.42
C LEU A 506 14.73 0.21 -5.42
N ALA A 507 13.54 0.62 -5.86
CA ALA A 507 13.08 2.00 -5.68
C ALA A 507 12.51 2.23 -4.25
N PRO A 508 12.86 3.36 -3.61
CA PRO A 508 12.26 3.71 -2.33
C PRO A 508 10.80 4.14 -2.50
N ASP A 509 10.02 3.92 -1.44
CA ASP A 509 8.69 4.51 -1.33
C ASP A 509 8.83 6.02 -1.18
N PHE A 510 8.09 6.80 -1.99
CA PHE A 510 8.12 8.26 -1.89
C PHE A 510 7.76 8.74 -0.47
N LYS A 511 6.90 8.02 0.26
CA LYS A 511 6.56 8.31 1.65
C LYS A 511 7.79 8.29 2.56
N GLU A 512 8.67 7.31 2.40
CA GLU A 512 9.88 7.19 3.22
C GLU A 512 10.92 8.25 2.86
N VAL A 513 11.08 8.56 1.57
CA VAL A 513 11.88 9.72 1.12
C VAL A 513 11.34 11.00 1.72
N LEU A 514 10.03 11.24 1.65
CA LEU A 514 9.37 12.42 2.19
C LEU A 514 9.49 12.54 3.71
N ASN A 515 9.42 11.41 4.44
CA ASN A 515 9.59 11.39 5.89
C ASN A 515 11.02 11.76 6.29
N THR A 516 12.03 11.21 5.60
CA THR A 516 13.43 11.60 5.79
C THR A 516 13.66 13.06 5.42
N PHE A 517 13.11 13.51 4.28
CA PHE A 517 13.23 14.89 3.78
C PHE A 517 12.74 15.95 4.78
N ARG A 518 11.67 15.65 5.52
CA ARG A 518 11.10 16.58 6.52
C ARG A 518 12.04 16.84 7.69
N MET A 519 12.88 15.87 8.03
CA MET A 519 13.76 15.89 9.19
C MET A 519 15.23 16.15 8.82
N GLY A 520 15.58 15.98 7.54
CA GLY A 520 16.92 16.23 7.01
C GLY A 520 17.23 17.71 6.80
N ASP A 521 18.53 17.99 6.80
CA ASP A 521 19.09 19.30 6.49
C ASP A 521 19.11 19.60 4.98
N LEU A 522 19.75 20.70 4.58
CA LEU A 522 19.80 21.09 3.16
C LEU A 522 20.55 20.05 2.29
N ASN A 523 21.67 19.51 2.79
CA ASN A 523 22.48 18.54 2.05
C ASN A 523 21.73 17.22 1.92
N ASP A 524 21.08 16.78 3.00
CA ASP A 524 20.21 15.59 2.99
C ASP A 524 19.10 15.76 1.95
N ARG A 525 18.45 16.93 1.89
CA ARG A 525 17.36 17.20 0.94
C ARG A 525 17.84 17.19 -0.51
N LEU A 526 19.02 17.72 -0.80
CA LEU A 526 19.62 17.67 -2.13
C LEU A 526 19.95 16.22 -2.52
N TYR A 527 20.50 15.44 -1.59
CA TYR A 527 20.73 14.02 -1.79
C TYR A 527 19.43 13.26 -2.08
N LEU A 528 18.37 13.47 -1.28
CA LEU A 528 17.06 12.81 -1.48
C LEU A 528 16.41 13.20 -2.81
N LYS A 529 16.61 14.44 -3.27
CA LYS A 529 16.23 14.84 -4.63
C LYS A 529 16.98 14.01 -5.67
N SER A 530 18.29 13.83 -5.50
CA SER A 530 19.10 13.00 -6.41
C SER A 530 18.64 11.54 -6.42
N VAL A 531 18.25 10.99 -5.27
CA VAL A 531 17.68 9.63 -5.16
C VAL A 531 16.41 9.51 -6.00
N LEU A 532 15.47 10.45 -5.86
CA LEU A 532 14.24 10.43 -6.66
C LEU A 532 14.48 10.64 -8.15
N SER A 533 15.49 11.42 -8.52
CA SER A 533 15.89 11.56 -9.92
C SER A 533 16.44 10.24 -10.47
N LYS A 534 17.32 9.57 -9.73
CA LYS A 534 17.88 8.26 -10.10
C LYS A 534 16.82 7.17 -10.25
N THR A 535 15.77 7.22 -9.43
CA THR A 535 14.64 6.26 -9.52
C THR A 535 13.50 6.74 -10.40
N ARG A 536 13.68 7.86 -11.13
CA ARG A 536 12.68 8.49 -12.00
C ARG A 536 11.35 8.83 -11.29
N GLN A 537 11.39 8.99 -9.98
CA GLN A 537 10.26 9.37 -9.14
C GLN A 537 10.16 10.89 -8.93
N TYR A 538 11.10 11.69 -9.46
CA TYR A 538 11.08 13.15 -9.39
C TYR A 538 10.16 13.79 -10.44
N ASN A 539 8.92 13.30 -10.55
CA ASN A 539 7.89 13.90 -11.39
C ASN A 539 7.31 15.18 -10.78
N LEU A 540 6.53 15.94 -11.56
CA LEU A 540 5.95 17.22 -11.15
C LEU A 540 5.21 17.13 -9.80
N LYS A 541 4.40 16.07 -9.60
CA LYS A 541 3.66 15.87 -8.34
C LYS A 541 4.59 15.74 -7.13
N ASN A 542 5.61 14.91 -7.23
CA ASN A 542 6.54 14.68 -6.12
C ASN A 542 7.46 15.90 -5.91
N GLN A 543 7.93 16.51 -7.00
CA GLN A 543 8.71 17.74 -6.98
C GLN A 543 7.98 18.86 -6.22
N LYS A 544 6.74 19.19 -6.60
CA LYS A 544 5.96 20.25 -5.94
C LYS A 544 5.67 19.95 -4.48
N THR A 545 5.52 18.67 -4.14
CA THR A 545 5.38 18.26 -2.74
C THR A 545 6.63 18.59 -1.93
N LEU A 546 7.84 18.30 -2.46
CA LEU A 546 9.10 18.60 -1.77
C LEU A 546 9.43 20.09 -1.72
N GLU A 547 9.14 20.83 -2.79
CA GLU A 547 9.27 22.29 -2.82
C GLU A 547 8.42 22.93 -1.71
N LEU A 548 7.14 22.58 -1.61
CA LEU A 548 6.26 23.08 -0.56
C LEU A 548 6.73 22.71 0.86
N ARG A 549 7.37 21.55 1.05
CA ARG A 549 7.97 21.20 2.35
C ARG A 549 9.19 22.05 2.66
N SER A 550 9.96 22.42 1.64
CA SER A 550 11.10 23.31 1.78
C SER A 550 10.67 24.72 2.14
N LEU A 551 9.45 25.14 1.73
CA LEU A 551 8.85 26.43 2.08
C LEU A 551 8.52 26.63 3.58
N LYS A 552 8.85 25.66 4.44
CA LYS A 552 8.74 25.78 5.91
C LYS A 552 10.05 26.16 6.61
N HIS A 553 11.11 26.43 5.86
CA HIS A 553 12.37 26.87 6.44
C HIS A 553 12.20 28.21 7.18
N PHE A 554 12.84 28.34 8.35
CA PHE A 554 12.69 29.52 9.22
C PHE A 554 13.19 30.82 8.59
N SER A 555 14.04 30.73 7.57
CA SER A 555 14.61 31.89 6.86
C SER A 555 13.71 32.46 5.76
N LEU A 556 12.55 31.85 5.49
CA LEU A 556 11.71 32.27 4.36
C LEU A 556 10.89 33.50 4.68
N THR A 557 10.84 34.41 3.72
CA THR A 557 10.12 35.67 3.81
C THR A 557 8.73 35.59 3.15
N ARG A 558 7.92 36.62 3.38
CA ARG A 558 6.62 36.78 2.72
C ARG A 558 6.80 36.90 1.20
N GLU A 559 7.84 37.61 0.77
CA GLU A 559 8.19 37.84 -0.63
C GLU A 559 8.56 36.54 -1.34
N ASP A 560 9.28 35.63 -0.67
CA ASP A 560 9.63 34.32 -1.22
C ASP A 560 8.39 33.48 -1.52
N LEU A 561 7.40 33.50 -0.61
CA LEU A 561 6.13 32.80 -0.81
C LEU A 561 5.31 33.43 -1.94
N SER A 562 5.28 34.76 -2.06
CA SER A 562 4.60 35.44 -3.16
C SER A 562 5.27 35.14 -4.51
N ARG A 563 6.62 35.10 -4.55
CA ARG A 563 7.37 34.68 -5.74
C ARG A 563 7.05 33.24 -6.12
N TYR A 564 7.05 32.32 -5.14
CA TYR A 564 6.68 30.93 -5.39
C TYR A 564 5.27 30.80 -5.93
N PHE A 565 4.30 31.52 -5.36
CA PHE A 565 2.92 31.55 -5.84
C PHE A 565 2.85 31.99 -7.31
N ARG A 566 3.45 33.13 -7.67
CA ARG A 566 3.42 33.66 -9.05
C ARG A 566 3.96 32.66 -10.07
N SER A 567 4.99 31.91 -9.70
CA SER A 567 5.62 30.92 -10.59
C SER A 567 4.93 29.55 -10.62
N ASN A 568 4.08 29.21 -9.63
CA ASN A 568 3.62 27.82 -9.44
C ASN A 568 2.12 27.65 -9.17
N LYS A 569 1.33 28.73 -9.10
CA LYS A 569 -0.10 28.68 -8.72
C LYS A 569 -0.92 27.65 -9.52
N ASP A 570 -0.61 27.47 -10.81
CA ASP A 570 -1.36 26.58 -11.71
C ASP A 570 -0.74 25.18 -11.82
N CYS A 571 0.33 24.90 -11.06
CA CYS A 571 1.09 23.64 -11.09
C CYS A 571 0.86 22.76 -9.84
N LEU A 572 -0.10 23.11 -8.99
CA LEU A 572 -0.35 22.44 -7.71
C LEU A 572 -1.65 21.61 -7.79
N ASN A 573 -1.62 20.38 -7.25
CA ASN A 573 -2.83 19.59 -7.02
C ASN A 573 -3.54 20.00 -5.72
N ASP A 574 -4.79 19.60 -5.52
CA ASP A 574 -5.59 20.11 -4.39
C ASP A 574 -5.00 19.84 -3.01
N SER A 575 -4.36 18.69 -2.81
CA SER A 575 -3.65 18.38 -1.56
C SER A 575 -2.49 19.36 -1.30
N GLN A 576 -1.79 19.77 -2.35
CA GLN A 576 -0.74 20.78 -2.31
C GLN A 576 -1.31 22.17 -2.10
N LYS A 577 -2.45 22.50 -2.74
CA LYS A 577 -3.17 23.77 -2.56
C LYS A 577 -3.57 23.95 -1.10
N PHE A 578 -4.22 22.95 -0.47
CA PHE A 578 -4.58 22.99 0.96
C PHE A 578 -3.37 23.28 1.86
N TYR A 579 -2.24 22.62 1.57
CA TYR A 579 -1.02 22.84 2.33
C TYR A 579 -0.47 24.25 2.14
N PHE A 580 -0.47 24.76 0.91
CA PHE A 580 0.07 26.07 0.58
C PHE A 580 -0.79 27.22 1.10
N VAL A 581 -2.12 27.12 0.98
CA VAL A 581 -3.08 28.09 1.54
C VAL A 581 -2.82 28.32 3.02
N ARG A 582 -2.60 27.26 3.80
CA ARG A 582 -2.28 27.39 5.23
C ARG A 582 -1.02 28.22 5.47
N MET A 583 0.00 28.09 4.63
CA MET A 583 1.21 28.90 4.71
C MET A 583 0.93 30.35 4.32
N LEU A 584 0.24 30.58 3.20
CA LEU A 584 -0.13 31.92 2.72
C LEU A 584 -0.94 32.71 3.77
N LEU A 585 -1.93 32.07 4.42
CA LEU A 585 -2.72 32.69 5.48
C LEU A 585 -1.90 33.06 6.72
N ASN A 586 -0.90 32.27 7.07
CA ASN A 586 -0.01 32.56 8.19
C ASN A 586 0.90 33.78 7.91
N PHE A 587 1.29 33.99 6.65
CA PHE A 587 2.12 35.12 6.21
C PHE A 587 1.29 36.33 5.73
N GLY A 588 -0.03 36.30 5.85
CA GLY A 588 -0.90 37.42 5.46
C GLY A 588 -1.00 37.65 3.94
N LEU A 589 -0.73 36.63 3.12
CA LEU A 589 -0.89 36.65 1.67
C LEU A 589 -2.33 36.26 1.30
N LEU A 590 -3.28 37.15 1.60
CA LEU A 590 -4.71 36.85 1.55
C LEU A 590 -5.25 36.75 0.13
N LYS A 591 -4.71 37.52 -0.83
CA LYS A 591 -5.15 37.47 -2.25
C LYS A 591 -4.73 36.15 -2.90
N GLU A 592 -3.50 35.74 -2.62
CA GLU A 592 -2.95 34.48 -3.09
C GLU A 592 -3.68 33.28 -2.46
N ALA A 593 -3.95 33.32 -1.15
CA ALA A 593 -4.68 32.25 -0.47
C ALA A 593 -6.10 32.04 -1.04
N ASP A 594 -6.78 33.13 -1.38
CA ASP A 594 -8.12 33.14 -1.96
C ASP A 594 -8.15 32.52 -3.36
N TYR A 595 -7.25 32.95 -4.24
CA TYR A 595 -7.09 32.33 -5.56
C TYR A 595 -6.87 30.82 -5.45
N MET A 596 -5.97 30.40 -4.55
CA MET A 596 -5.68 28.98 -4.35
C MET A 596 -6.91 28.21 -3.85
N LEU A 597 -7.69 28.76 -2.90
CA LEU A 597 -8.90 28.12 -2.38
C LEU A 597 -10.00 28.01 -3.44
N PHE A 598 -10.23 29.07 -4.21
CA PHE A 598 -11.19 29.09 -5.31
C PHE A 598 -10.88 28.02 -6.35
N SER A 599 -9.59 27.81 -6.64
CA SER A 599 -9.15 26.81 -7.63
C SER A 599 -9.28 25.35 -7.18
N ILE A 600 -9.69 25.05 -5.94
CA ILE A 600 -9.88 23.67 -5.47
C ILE A 600 -11.26 23.18 -5.92
N ASP A 601 -11.30 22.09 -6.68
CA ASP A 601 -12.54 21.42 -7.05
C ASP A 601 -13.27 20.89 -5.80
N SER A 602 -14.48 21.40 -5.55
CA SER A 602 -15.31 21.01 -4.41
C SER A 602 -16.08 19.71 -4.64
N THR A 603 -16.30 19.31 -5.90
CA THR A 603 -17.24 18.23 -6.26
C THR A 603 -16.79 16.88 -5.71
N ASN A 604 -15.48 16.61 -5.75
CA ASN A 604 -14.88 15.31 -5.43
C ASN A 604 -14.15 15.26 -4.08
N LEU A 605 -14.31 16.27 -3.22
CA LEU A 605 -13.66 16.29 -1.91
C LEU A 605 -14.33 15.31 -0.95
N ASN A 606 -13.54 14.51 -0.24
CA ASN A 606 -14.02 13.77 0.93
C ASN A 606 -14.35 14.72 2.08
N ASP A 607 -15.06 14.23 3.08
CA ASP A 607 -15.59 15.03 4.18
C ASP A 607 -14.51 15.79 4.95
N LYS A 608 -13.35 15.16 5.15
CA LYS A 608 -12.19 15.84 5.75
C LYS A 608 -11.74 17.04 4.93
N ASN A 609 -11.59 16.89 3.62
CA ASN A 609 -11.13 17.99 2.77
C ASN A 609 -12.20 19.08 2.63
N ARG A 610 -13.50 18.72 2.64
CA ARG A 610 -14.61 19.66 2.73
C ARG A 610 -14.55 20.48 4.02
N MET A 611 -14.39 19.82 5.17
CA MET A 611 -14.21 20.50 6.46
C MET A 611 -12.96 21.40 6.46
N LEU A 612 -11.84 20.92 5.92
CA LEU A 612 -10.61 21.70 5.84
C LEU A 612 -10.75 22.94 4.95
N LYS A 613 -11.46 22.82 3.81
CA LYS A 613 -11.76 23.94 2.91
C LYS A 613 -12.58 25.01 3.63
N LEU A 614 -13.70 24.63 4.23
CA LEU A 614 -14.55 25.54 5.02
C LEU A 614 -13.75 26.29 6.09
N ILE A 615 -12.93 25.58 6.87
CA ILE A 615 -12.11 26.19 7.93
C ILE A 615 -11.14 27.22 7.36
N LEU A 616 -10.51 26.94 6.23
CA LEU A 616 -9.56 27.87 5.61
C LEU A 616 -10.27 29.09 4.99
N GLU A 617 -11.43 28.90 4.37
CA GLU A 617 -12.26 29.98 3.84
C GLU A 617 -12.78 30.90 4.96
N MET A 618 -13.31 30.33 6.05
CA MET A 618 -13.73 31.11 7.22
C MET A 618 -12.56 31.91 7.83
N ARG A 619 -11.36 31.33 7.90
CA ARG A 619 -10.15 32.03 8.35
C ARG A 619 -9.77 33.18 7.42
N LEU A 620 -9.92 32.99 6.12
CA LEU A 620 -9.66 34.03 5.11
C LEU A 620 -10.65 35.19 5.26
N CYS A 621 -11.96 34.90 5.31
CA CYS A 621 -13.01 35.90 5.51
C CYS A 621 -12.81 36.67 6.81
N SER A 622 -12.46 35.98 7.91
CA SER A 622 -12.12 36.60 9.19
C SER A 622 -10.94 37.58 9.06
N LYS A 623 -9.84 37.19 8.40
CA LYS A 623 -8.68 38.07 8.19
C LYS A 623 -8.97 39.25 7.26
N ARG A 624 -9.89 39.10 6.30
CA ARG A 624 -10.33 40.15 5.37
C ARG A 624 -11.47 41.01 5.91
N LYS A 625 -12.02 40.69 7.08
CA LYS A 625 -13.22 41.35 7.65
C LYS A 625 -14.45 41.23 6.75
N GLN A 626 -14.57 40.14 5.97
CA GLN A 626 -15.71 39.82 5.11
C GLN A 626 -16.70 38.92 5.85
N PHE A 627 -17.42 39.49 6.82
CA PHE A 627 -18.26 38.70 7.72
C PHE A 627 -19.54 38.16 7.06
N ASP A 628 -20.11 38.88 6.08
CA ASP A 628 -21.30 38.42 5.35
C ASP A 628 -21.02 37.16 4.51
N GLU A 629 -19.86 37.11 3.86
CA GLU A 629 -19.39 35.94 3.10
C GLU A 629 -19.17 34.74 4.04
N MET A 630 -18.57 34.97 5.21
CA MET A 630 -18.41 33.94 6.23
C MET A 630 -19.76 33.37 6.71
N MET A 631 -20.80 34.21 6.80
CA MET A 631 -22.15 33.74 7.14
C MET A 631 -22.76 32.87 6.04
N SER A 632 -22.56 33.22 4.75
CA SER A 632 -23.00 32.39 3.63
C SER A 632 -22.32 31.02 3.66
N LEU A 633 -21.00 30.99 3.82
CA LEU A 633 -20.22 29.75 3.90
C LEU A 633 -20.74 28.80 4.99
N MET A 634 -21.09 29.33 6.17
CA MET A 634 -21.69 28.53 7.24
C MET A 634 -23.11 28.06 6.92
N GLY A 635 -23.89 28.85 6.16
CA GLY A 635 -25.24 28.49 5.73
C GLY A 635 -25.26 27.42 4.65
N ASP A 636 -24.33 27.47 3.71
CA ASP A 636 -24.26 26.60 2.55
C ASP A 636 -23.58 25.25 2.87
N PHE A 637 -22.89 25.14 4.01
CA PHE A 637 -22.16 23.94 4.37
C PHE A 637 -23.11 22.79 4.80
N PRO A 638 -23.10 21.63 4.11
CA PRO A 638 -24.05 20.56 4.34
C PRO A 638 -23.64 19.69 5.54
N LEU A 639 -23.71 20.26 6.75
CA LEU A 639 -23.23 19.64 7.98
C LEU A 639 -23.91 18.28 8.27
N SER A 640 -25.16 18.10 7.86
CA SER A 640 -25.93 16.85 8.04
C SER A 640 -25.50 15.71 7.11
N LYS A 641 -24.68 15.98 6.09
CA LYS A 641 -24.27 15.00 5.06
C LYS A 641 -22.82 14.56 5.21
N ILE A 642 -22.16 14.91 6.31
CA ILE A 642 -20.74 14.60 6.53
C ILE A 642 -20.51 13.86 7.85
N TYR A 643 -19.43 13.08 7.91
CA TYR A 643 -18.90 12.59 9.19
C TYR A 643 -18.17 13.72 9.92
N ALA A 644 -18.87 14.40 10.82
CA ALA A 644 -18.33 15.56 11.53
C ALA A 644 -17.20 15.16 12.50
N SER A 645 -16.07 15.88 12.41
CA SER A 645 -14.94 15.66 13.32
C SER A 645 -14.94 16.65 14.49
N PRO A 646 -14.55 16.24 15.71
CA PRO A 646 -14.26 17.16 16.81
C PRO A 646 -13.26 18.27 16.44
N TYR A 647 -12.41 18.03 15.45
CA TYR A 647 -11.52 19.05 14.91
C TYR A 647 -12.28 20.26 14.34
N LEU A 648 -13.38 20.04 13.60
CA LEU A 648 -14.19 21.13 13.04
C LEU A 648 -14.73 22.01 14.17
N LEU A 649 -15.27 21.40 15.23
CA LEU A 649 -15.73 22.11 16.42
C LEU A 649 -14.63 22.96 17.05
N MET A 650 -13.44 22.38 17.27
CA MET A 650 -12.31 23.08 17.88
C MET A 650 -11.83 24.27 17.03
N GLN A 651 -11.83 24.12 15.70
CA GLN A 651 -11.46 25.22 14.81
C GLN A 651 -12.51 26.33 14.80
N CYS A 652 -13.80 25.99 14.85
CA CYS A 652 -14.87 26.98 14.93
C CYS A 652 -14.83 27.76 16.26
N ILE A 653 -14.58 27.09 17.39
CA ILE A 653 -14.40 27.76 18.69
C ILE A 653 -13.16 28.66 18.69
N TYR A 654 -12.06 28.22 18.10
CA TYR A 654 -10.87 29.06 17.94
C TYR A 654 -11.17 30.33 17.12
N LEU A 655 -11.92 30.18 16.02
CA LEU A 655 -12.38 31.31 15.20
C LEU A 655 -13.32 32.23 15.97
N GLU A 656 -14.25 31.69 16.76
CA GLU A 656 -15.15 32.47 17.59
C GLU A 656 -14.37 33.32 18.60
N ASN A 657 -13.43 32.72 19.32
CA ASN A 657 -12.55 33.44 20.24
C ASN A 657 -11.72 34.51 19.52
N SER A 658 -11.20 34.19 18.33
CA SER A 658 -10.44 35.16 17.53
C SER A 658 -11.29 36.36 17.11
N LEU A 659 -12.53 36.12 16.66
CA LEU A 659 -13.47 37.17 16.27
C LEU A 659 -13.94 37.97 17.50
N ALA A 660 -14.25 37.29 18.61
CA ALA A 660 -14.64 37.90 19.87
C ALA A 660 -13.51 38.77 20.46
N ASN A 661 -12.25 38.37 20.30
CA ASN A 661 -11.10 39.18 20.71
C ASN A 661 -10.80 40.32 19.73
N SER A 662 -11.16 40.19 18.45
CA SER A 662 -11.06 41.31 17.49
C SER A 662 -12.05 42.46 17.81
N THR A 663 -13.02 42.20 18.69
CA THR A 663 -14.02 43.14 19.18
C THR A 663 -13.42 44.25 20.07
N THR A 664 -12.22 44.07 20.64
CA THR A 664 -11.49 45.15 21.34
C THR A 664 -10.80 46.12 20.37
N ALA A 665 -10.67 45.77 19.08
CA ALA A 665 -10.14 46.64 18.00
C ALA A 665 -11.25 47.34 17.17
N ARG A 666 -12.45 47.50 17.76
CA ARG A 666 -13.63 48.17 17.17
C ARG A 666 -13.36 49.57 16.64
N SER A 667 -12.36 50.27 17.17
CA SER A 667 -11.94 51.60 16.70
C SER A 667 -11.50 51.64 15.24
N SER A 668 -11.18 50.49 14.62
CA SER A 668 -10.72 50.36 13.23
C SER A 668 -11.78 49.82 12.25
N LEU A 669 -13.05 49.70 12.69
CA LEU A 669 -14.14 49.12 11.91
C LEU A 669 -15.25 50.15 11.67
N SER A 670 -15.84 50.14 10.47
CA SER A 670 -17.04 50.94 10.19
C SER A 670 -18.25 50.40 10.98
N LYS A 671 -19.26 51.25 11.21
CA LYS A 671 -20.50 50.86 11.91
C LYS A 671 -21.16 49.62 11.27
N LYS A 672 -21.23 49.58 9.93
CA LYS A 672 -21.74 48.43 9.17
C LYS A 672 -20.93 47.15 9.41
N GLN A 673 -19.61 47.25 9.49
CA GLN A 673 -18.74 46.10 9.79
C GLN A 673 -18.89 45.61 11.23
N VAL A 674 -19.15 46.51 12.19
CA VAL A 674 -19.40 46.12 13.59
C VAL A 674 -20.73 45.36 13.70
N GLU A 675 -21.77 45.81 13.00
CA GLU A 675 -23.07 45.13 12.95
C GLU A 675 -22.96 43.75 12.29
N SER A 676 -22.29 43.68 11.13
CA SER A 676 -22.04 42.44 10.39
C SER A 676 -21.17 41.44 11.19
N LEU A 677 -20.15 41.92 11.92
CA LEU A 677 -19.38 41.09 12.86
C LEU A 677 -20.26 40.51 13.96
N GLY A 678 -21.16 41.30 14.55
CA GLY A 678 -22.09 40.85 15.57
C GLY A 678 -23.05 39.78 15.07
N ALA A 679 -23.58 39.93 13.85
CA ALA A 679 -24.41 38.92 13.20
C ALA A 679 -23.62 37.64 12.91
N CYS A 680 -22.40 37.76 12.37
CA CYS A 680 -21.53 36.63 12.08
C CYS A 680 -21.16 35.84 13.34
N LEU A 681 -20.86 36.51 14.46
CA LEU A 681 -20.60 35.84 15.74
C LEU A 681 -21.80 35.04 16.22
N ARG A 682 -23.02 35.57 16.10
CA ARG A 682 -24.24 34.82 16.43
C ARG A 682 -24.40 33.59 15.55
N LYS A 683 -24.24 33.75 14.22
CA LYS A 683 -24.33 32.63 13.27
C LYS A 683 -23.29 31.56 13.55
N LEU A 684 -22.04 31.96 13.85
CA LEU A 684 -20.96 31.03 14.20
C LEU A 684 -21.27 30.26 15.50
N ARG A 685 -21.85 30.92 16.51
CA ARG A 685 -22.29 30.25 17.74
C ARG A 685 -23.41 29.24 17.49
N THR A 686 -24.37 29.56 16.64
CA THR A 686 -25.41 28.61 16.20
C THR A 686 -24.76 27.42 15.49
N PHE A 687 -23.86 27.67 14.53
CA PHE A 687 -23.15 26.62 13.80
C PHE A 687 -22.31 25.72 14.73
N ILE A 688 -21.63 26.29 15.73
CA ILE A 688 -20.96 25.54 16.80
C ILE A 688 -21.95 24.66 17.58
N GLY A 689 -23.14 25.19 17.88
CA GLY A 689 -24.24 24.45 18.50
C GLY A 689 -24.66 23.24 17.65
N ASP A 690 -24.86 23.45 16.35
CA ASP A 690 -25.24 22.40 15.40
C ASP A 690 -24.19 21.28 15.32
N ILE A 691 -22.90 21.65 15.25
CA ILE A 691 -21.80 20.67 15.29
C ILE A 691 -21.82 19.88 16.61
N ARG A 692 -22.03 20.54 17.76
CA ARG A 692 -22.13 19.86 19.06
C ARG A 692 -23.31 18.90 19.11
N MET A 693 -24.45 19.26 18.53
CA MET A 693 -25.62 18.38 18.49
C MET A 693 -25.33 17.12 17.69
N ILE A 694 -24.69 17.23 16.51
CA ILE A 694 -24.30 16.07 15.69
C ILE A 694 -23.30 15.20 16.44
N LEU A 695 -22.25 15.80 17.01
CA LEU A 695 -21.27 15.05 17.79
C LEU A 695 -21.89 14.37 19.02
N LYS A 696 -22.92 14.95 19.65
CA LYS A 696 -23.65 14.32 20.76
C LYS A 696 -24.62 13.23 20.28
N LYS A 697 -25.20 13.38 19.09
CA LYS A 697 -26.04 12.37 18.46
C LYS A 697 -25.22 11.12 18.15
N ASP A 698 -24.05 11.30 17.55
CA ASP A 698 -23.10 10.22 17.27
C ASP A 698 -22.66 9.47 18.55
N GLU A 699 -22.62 10.11 19.73
CA GLU A 699 -22.30 9.42 21.01
C GLU A 699 -23.35 8.36 21.38
N LYS A 700 -24.57 8.51 20.89
CA LYS A 700 -25.65 7.54 21.10
C LYS A 700 -25.75 6.54 19.95
N GLU A 701 -25.61 7.01 18.71
CA GLU A 701 -25.87 6.20 17.52
C GLU A 701 -24.70 5.32 17.11
N VAL A 702 -23.46 5.79 17.25
CA VAL A 702 -22.30 5.01 16.80
C VAL A 702 -22.13 3.72 17.60
N PRO A 703 -22.30 3.67 18.94
CA PRO A 703 -22.29 2.38 19.67
C PRO A 703 -23.28 1.35 19.11
N VAL A 704 -24.51 1.78 18.77
CA VAL A 704 -25.53 0.91 18.15
C VAL A 704 -25.08 0.47 16.75
N LEU A 705 -24.45 1.36 15.97
CA LEU A 705 -23.88 1.01 14.68
C LEU A 705 -22.74 -0.01 14.79
N ILE A 706 -21.91 0.07 15.84
CA ILE A 706 -20.87 -0.94 16.12
C ILE A 706 -21.52 -2.30 16.36
N GLU A 707 -22.51 -2.37 17.25
CA GLU A 707 -23.25 -3.62 17.54
C GLU A 707 -23.89 -4.20 16.27
N LYS A 708 -24.59 -3.37 15.48
CA LYS A 708 -25.18 -3.78 14.20
C LYS A 708 -24.11 -4.28 13.22
N THR A 709 -22.95 -3.64 13.19
CA THR A 709 -21.84 -4.07 12.32
C THR A 709 -21.37 -5.47 12.70
N ILE A 710 -21.16 -5.73 14.00
CA ILE A 710 -20.75 -7.06 14.47
C ILE A 710 -21.81 -8.12 14.13
N GLN A 711 -23.10 -7.79 14.28
CA GLN A 711 -24.20 -8.68 13.87
C GLN A 711 -24.16 -9.02 12.37
N ILE A 712 -23.98 -8.02 11.50
CA ILE A 712 -23.87 -8.23 10.05
C ILE A 712 -22.68 -9.14 9.72
N LEU A 713 -21.53 -8.92 10.37
CA LEU A 713 -20.33 -9.73 10.14
C LEU A 713 -20.53 -11.18 10.61
N ASP A 714 -21.19 -11.37 11.75
CA ASP A 714 -21.51 -12.70 12.28
C ASP A 714 -22.50 -13.47 11.39
N GLU A 715 -23.56 -12.80 10.92
CA GLU A 715 -24.50 -13.37 9.95
C GLU A 715 -23.81 -13.74 8.63
N TRP A 716 -22.92 -12.87 8.15
CA TRP A 716 -22.18 -13.12 6.92
C TRP A 716 -21.25 -14.33 7.05
N LYS A 717 -20.50 -14.42 8.16
CA LYS A 717 -19.64 -15.56 8.46
C LYS A 717 -20.45 -16.86 8.54
N LYS A 718 -21.57 -16.87 9.27
CA LYS A 718 -22.47 -18.03 9.38
C LYS A 718 -23.09 -18.45 8.05
N SER A 719 -23.46 -17.49 7.20
CA SER A 719 -24.02 -17.79 5.88
C SER A 719 -23.02 -18.51 4.97
N THR A 720 -21.72 -18.24 5.15
CA THR A 720 -20.63 -18.87 4.39
C THR A 720 -20.30 -20.27 4.91
N GLU A 721 -20.45 -20.51 6.22
CA GLU A 721 -20.25 -21.84 6.82
C GLU A 721 -21.36 -22.84 6.47
N ASN A 722 -22.56 -22.33 6.12
CA ASN A 722 -23.74 -23.14 5.80
C ASN A 722 -23.97 -23.36 4.28
N SER A 723 -23.14 -22.76 3.43
CA SER A 723 -23.20 -22.82 1.96
C SER A 723 -22.01 -23.59 1.40
#